data_AF-A0A7V0MKS2-F1
#
_entry.id   AF-A0A7V0MKS2-F1
#
_cell.length_a   1.000
_cell.length_b   1.000
_cell.length_c   1.000
_cell.angle_alpha   90.00
_cell.angle_beta   90.00
_cell.angle_gamma   90.00
#
_symmetry.space_group_name_H-M   'P 1'
#
loop_
_entity.id
_entity.type
_entity.pdbx_description
1 polymer ?
#
loop_
_entity_poly.entity_id
_entity_poly.type
_entity_poly.pdbx_seq_one_letter_code
_entity_poly.pdbx_strand_id
1 'polypeptide(L)'
;MLPLSDLSRKQKKIISNFDLRSDDHRDELKNWLEILKKEQMFYKAGIDSNIVVLGAYLNGFARVSQYIKEGIESEITFHKDSIYEHQKFVGNESVAVYLMDMELRWPLANLGDSLEIADCQGIDSPNPLHFSLVQDYLLKSHFITYIINTRIGLREADFKLLKAIEKLKLYPNTVFILNVDFDSHSSIEDWNNLESKVKRDLSFVAIDPQIFSFSCLYHLMANTVEKISDVEKMRLEMWKRQINFIQKSAESFEKFKIHLKRVIEEKRENLIIETTCTKLFLLAANLLDSLNLRMDLLDKSDEKLEFISAEIESYNKTVNRQLEAVENMLEGLQDSLKKEIGRKVDDFFTGSENSATRIALDAIDNFQIEKRFVRSKIADHKQMALNMYAFYLEFKELLTTVLVEKVKLNILEFAEDLKKYISGELGKQGRAYWNLLSGTLKSYQQDFESIGIRKSFDTELPFTLEAFSSEIEIPPFDDLLSQEGIGKSTFMVKFGIRQMSHFLSSFRKKVLGYKKSKKEDYFDEMLKEAVNFMKNEAKKDLLFSLQDYHQNFKFRYAYKLVDIYLDKLKKMFENRIEIAILETRSALEAVSERKETSSEIAEKLSQLKGRLESIEKDLRIIVRTPIPGSS
;
A
#
# COMPACT_ATOMS: atom_id res chain seq x y z
N MET A 1 16.77 -12.14 -32.65
CA MET A 1 17.17 -13.25 -31.74
C MET A 1 17.23 -14.58 -32.50
N LEU A 2 18.42 -15.19 -32.59
CA LEU A 2 18.63 -16.49 -33.23
C LEU A 2 17.82 -17.60 -32.51
N PRO A 3 17.20 -18.55 -33.24
CA PRO A 3 16.55 -19.68 -32.60
C PRO A 3 17.57 -20.43 -31.73
N LEU A 4 17.13 -20.93 -30.57
CA LEU A 4 17.96 -21.72 -29.64
C LEU A 4 18.66 -22.91 -30.34
N SER A 5 18.20 -23.36 -31.50
CA SER A 5 18.88 -24.38 -32.31
C SER A 5 20.25 -23.96 -32.83
N ASP A 6 20.47 -22.67 -33.08
CA ASP A 6 21.69 -22.12 -33.72
C ASP A 6 22.72 -21.64 -32.67
N LEU A 7 22.35 -21.62 -31.39
CA LEU A 7 23.24 -21.26 -30.29
C LEU A 7 24.18 -22.44 -29.96
N SER A 8 25.47 -22.13 -29.83
CA SER A 8 26.48 -23.11 -29.42
C SER A 8 26.12 -23.72 -28.06
N ARG A 9 26.61 -24.94 -27.76
CA ARG A 9 26.45 -25.54 -26.42
C ARG A 9 26.94 -24.60 -25.31
N LYS A 10 27.98 -23.80 -25.58
CA LYS A 10 28.49 -22.76 -24.68
C LYS A 10 27.42 -21.68 -24.42
N GLN A 11 26.85 -21.10 -25.47
CA GLN A 11 25.82 -20.06 -25.35
C GLN A 11 24.56 -20.54 -24.61
N LYS A 12 24.12 -21.79 -24.83
CA LYS A 12 22.98 -22.38 -24.11
C LYS A 12 23.22 -22.47 -22.61
N LYS A 13 24.43 -22.88 -22.21
CA LYS A 13 24.83 -22.99 -20.81
C LYS A 13 24.95 -21.61 -20.15
N ILE A 14 25.40 -20.61 -20.89
CA ILE A 14 25.47 -19.21 -20.43
C ILE A 14 24.05 -18.65 -20.21
N ILE A 15 23.09 -18.92 -21.10
CA ILE A 15 21.72 -18.42 -20.95
C ILE A 15 21.01 -19.07 -19.75
N SER A 16 21.22 -20.37 -19.52
CA SER A 16 20.55 -21.06 -18.40
C SER A 16 21.06 -20.64 -17.03
N ASN A 17 22.35 -20.30 -16.93
CA ASN A 17 23.02 -19.92 -15.68
C ASN A 17 23.70 -18.56 -15.85
N PHE A 18 22.98 -17.58 -16.39
CA PHE A 18 23.55 -16.26 -16.64
C PHE A 18 23.91 -15.58 -15.33
N ASP A 19 25.11 -14.99 -15.28
CA ASP A 19 25.64 -14.35 -14.09
C ASP A 19 26.54 -13.19 -14.52
N LEU A 20 26.11 -11.96 -14.18
CA LEU A 20 26.86 -10.75 -14.51
C LEU A 20 28.22 -10.69 -13.83
N ARG A 21 28.50 -11.50 -12.80
CA ARG A 21 29.81 -11.56 -12.13
C ARG A 21 30.88 -12.25 -12.97
N SER A 22 30.49 -13.09 -13.92
CA SER A 22 31.40 -13.77 -14.85
C SER A 22 31.80 -12.87 -16.03
N ASP A 23 33.10 -12.67 -16.25
CA ASP A 23 33.63 -11.94 -17.42
C ASP A 23 33.11 -12.53 -18.74
N ASP A 24 33.18 -13.86 -18.88
CA ASP A 24 32.71 -14.59 -20.07
C ASP A 24 31.22 -14.31 -20.38
N HIS A 25 30.39 -14.15 -19.35
CA HIS A 25 28.96 -13.88 -19.53
C HIS A 25 28.71 -12.42 -19.92
N ARG A 26 29.49 -11.48 -19.36
CA ARG A 26 29.42 -10.06 -19.73
C ARG A 26 29.84 -9.85 -21.19
N ASP A 27 30.91 -10.50 -21.63
CA ASP A 27 31.38 -10.38 -23.01
C ASP A 27 30.36 -10.92 -24.02
N GLU A 28 29.71 -12.06 -23.72
CA GLU A 28 28.65 -12.56 -24.60
C GLU A 28 27.38 -11.71 -24.58
N LEU A 29 27.01 -11.15 -23.43
CA LEU A 29 25.90 -10.18 -23.38
C LEU A 29 26.21 -8.94 -24.23
N LYS A 30 27.44 -8.42 -24.17
CA LYS A 30 27.89 -7.29 -24.99
C LYS A 30 27.78 -7.61 -26.49
N ASN A 31 28.24 -8.80 -26.88
CA ASN A 31 28.15 -9.28 -28.26
C ASN A 31 26.69 -9.41 -28.72
N TRP A 32 25.80 -9.94 -27.89
CA TRP A 32 24.37 -10.03 -28.20
C TRP A 32 23.70 -8.67 -28.31
N LEU A 33 24.01 -7.72 -27.43
CA LEU A 33 23.46 -6.36 -27.50
C LEU A 33 23.89 -5.62 -28.78
N GLU A 34 25.14 -5.79 -29.22
CA GLU A 34 25.63 -5.22 -30.49
C GLU A 34 24.91 -5.80 -31.72
N ILE A 35 24.63 -7.11 -31.71
CA ILE A 35 23.85 -7.75 -32.77
C ILE A 35 22.41 -7.22 -32.76
N LEU A 36 21.78 -7.16 -31.59
CA LEU A 36 20.40 -6.71 -31.43
C LEU A 36 20.22 -5.24 -31.83
N LYS A 37 21.14 -4.35 -31.46
CA LYS A 37 21.13 -2.94 -31.90
C LYS A 37 21.19 -2.81 -33.42
N LYS A 38 22.02 -3.63 -34.08
CA LYS A 38 22.12 -3.65 -35.55
C LYS A 38 20.85 -4.20 -36.21
N GLU A 39 20.24 -5.25 -35.65
CA GLU A 39 18.99 -5.82 -36.16
C GLU A 39 17.79 -4.87 -35.96
N GLN A 40 17.74 -4.13 -34.84
CA GLN A 40 16.64 -3.22 -34.53
C GLN A 40 16.58 -1.98 -35.42
N MET A 41 17.73 -1.47 -35.88
CA MET A 41 17.75 -0.34 -36.83
C MET A 41 16.98 -0.63 -38.13
N PHE A 42 16.72 -1.90 -38.46
CA PHE A 42 15.93 -2.30 -39.63
C PHE A 42 14.42 -2.35 -39.38
N TYR A 43 13.98 -2.41 -38.13
CA TYR A 43 12.57 -2.45 -37.76
C TYR A 43 12.19 -1.09 -37.15
N LYS A 44 11.39 -0.28 -37.87
CA LYS A 44 10.94 1.08 -37.48
C LYS A 44 10.10 1.18 -36.17
N ALA A 45 10.14 0.20 -35.29
CA ALA A 45 9.63 0.33 -33.92
C ALA A 45 10.75 0.93 -33.06
N GLY A 46 10.42 1.74 -32.05
CA GLY A 46 11.42 2.40 -31.20
C GLY A 46 12.42 1.44 -30.53
N ILE A 47 13.39 2.00 -29.81
CA ILE A 47 14.37 1.22 -29.05
C ILE A 47 13.60 0.39 -27.99
N ASP A 48 13.82 -0.93 -27.97
CA ASP A 48 13.21 -1.81 -26.96
C ASP A 48 13.81 -1.50 -25.58
N SER A 49 12.92 -1.23 -24.62
CA SER A 49 13.26 -0.90 -23.24
C SER A 49 14.14 -1.97 -22.58
N ASN A 50 13.94 -3.25 -22.92
CA ASN A 50 14.74 -4.35 -22.38
C ASN A 50 16.20 -4.29 -22.83
N ILE A 51 16.47 -3.80 -24.05
CA ILE A 51 17.85 -3.63 -24.55
C ILE A 51 18.55 -2.51 -23.80
N VAL A 52 17.82 -1.43 -23.50
CA VAL A 52 18.33 -0.30 -22.70
C VAL A 52 18.66 -0.78 -21.29
N VAL A 53 17.75 -1.51 -20.65
CA VAL A 53 17.94 -2.06 -19.29
C VAL A 53 19.12 -3.04 -19.24
N LEU A 54 19.24 -3.97 -20.19
CA LEU A 54 20.38 -4.90 -20.24
C LEU A 54 21.72 -4.19 -20.47
N GLY A 55 21.71 -3.13 -21.29
CA GLY A 55 22.87 -2.26 -21.46
C GLY A 55 23.24 -1.53 -20.18
N ALA A 56 22.25 -1.03 -19.44
CA ALA A 56 22.44 -0.36 -18.16
C ALA A 56 23.07 -1.30 -17.12
N TYR A 57 22.58 -2.53 -16.98
CA TYR A 57 23.20 -3.56 -16.13
C TYR A 57 24.68 -3.79 -16.52
N LEU A 58 24.97 -4.01 -17.79
CA LEU A 58 26.34 -4.27 -18.24
C LEU A 58 27.29 -3.08 -17.97
N ASN A 59 26.83 -1.85 -18.18
CA ASN A 59 27.63 -0.65 -17.97
C ASN A 59 27.82 -0.32 -16.49
N GLY A 60 26.82 -0.60 -15.65
CA GLY A 60 26.82 -0.30 -14.23
C GLY A 60 27.61 -1.27 -13.39
N PHE A 61 27.68 -2.54 -13.80
CA PHE A 61 28.21 -3.64 -12.98
C PHE A 61 29.57 -3.33 -12.35
N ALA A 62 30.51 -2.77 -13.12
CA ALA A 62 31.86 -2.46 -12.63
C ALA A 62 31.88 -1.47 -11.44
N ARG A 63 30.86 -0.61 -11.32
CA ARG A 63 30.75 0.38 -10.23
C ARG A 63 30.09 -0.20 -8.98
N VAL A 64 29.24 -1.21 -9.14
CA VAL A 64 28.47 -1.81 -8.05
C VAL A 64 28.99 -3.20 -7.63
N SER A 65 29.91 -3.79 -8.38
CA SER A 65 30.37 -5.17 -8.18
C SER A 65 30.88 -5.45 -6.76
N GLN A 66 31.43 -4.44 -6.09
CA GLN A 66 31.88 -4.55 -4.69
C GLN A 66 30.74 -4.74 -3.68
N TYR A 67 29.52 -4.34 -4.04
CA TYR A 67 28.32 -4.46 -3.21
C TYR A 67 27.46 -5.67 -3.56
N ILE A 68 27.71 -6.36 -4.69
CA ILE A 68 26.86 -7.48 -5.13
C ILE A 68 27.41 -8.79 -4.56
N LYS A 69 26.65 -9.44 -3.68
CA LYS A 69 26.94 -10.77 -3.11
C LYS A 69 25.86 -11.77 -3.50
N GLU A 70 26.21 -13.05 -3.51
CA GLU A 70 25.26 -14.11 -3.89
C GLU A 70 24.15 -14.25 -2.86
N GLY A 71 22.90 -14.07 -3.28
CA GLY A 71 21.72 -14.28 -2.45
C GLY A 71 21.59 -13.34 -1.25
N ILE A 72 22.34 -12.24 -1.21
CA ILE A 72 22.33 -11.28 -0.10
C ILE A 72 22.07 -9.89 -0.65
N GLU A 73 20.97 -9.29 -0.22
CA GLU A 73 20.68 -7.87 -0.40
C GLU A 73 21.69 -7.06 0.41
N SER A 74 22.33 -6.09 -0.22
CA SER A 74 23.36 -5.27 0.42
C SER A 74 22.81 -3.88 0.69
N GLU A 75 22.87 -3.48 1.96
CA GLU A 75 22.47 -2.15 2.42
C GLU A 75 23.70 -1.23 2.48
N ILE A 76 23.56 -0.01 1.96
CA ILE A 76 24.59 1.02 2.02
C ILE A 76 24.04 2.19 2.84
N THR A 77 24.57 2.37 4.05
CA THR A 77 24.17 3.49 4.92
C THR A 77 25.14 4.66 4.77
N PHE A 78 24.63 5.82 4.41
CA PHE A 78 25.42 7.06 4.38
C PHE A 78 25.23 7.86 5.67
N HIS A 79 26.32 8.47 6.16
CA HIS A 79 26.25 9.41 7.26
C HIS A 79 26.00 10.83 6.75
N LYS A 80 25.70 11.77 7.66
CA LYS A 80 25.36 13.16 7.35
C LYS A 80 26.34 13.83 6.37
N ASP A 81 27.63 13.59 6.56
CA ASP A 81 28.68 14.22 5.75
C ASP A 81 28.90 13.54 4.38
N SER A 82 28.37 12.33 4.19
CA SER A 82 28.47 11.58 2.94
C SER A 82 27.12 11.40 2.24
N ILE A 83 26.05 12.05 2.73
CA ILE A 83 24.70 11.84 2.20
C ILE A 83 24.65 12.11 0.71
N TYR A 84 25.38 13.12 0.19
CA TYR A 84 25.41 13.47 -1.23
C TYR A 84 25.89 12.31 -2.13
N GLU A 85 26.59 11.31 -1.59
CA GLU A 85 27.07 10.17 -2.36
C GLU A 85 25.93 9.29 -2.88
N HIS A 86 24.72 9.34 -2.29
CA HIS A 86 23.54 8.65 -2.82
C HIS A 86 23.27 9.02 -4.29
N GLN A 87 23.59 10.26 -4.70
CA GLN A 87 23.42 10.72 -6.08
C GLN A 87 24.24 9.92 -7.09
N LYS A 88 25.35 9.29 -6.67
CA LYS A 88 26.14 8.40 -7.53
C LYS A 88 25.34 7.14 -7.93
N PHE A 89 24.35 6.77 -7.13
CA PHE A 89 23.51 5.61 -7.35
C PHE A 89 22.22 5.98 -8.09
N VAL A 90 21.51 7.03 -7.66
CA VAL A 90 20.23 7.44 -8.30
C VAL A 90 20.41 8.31 -9.54
N GLY A 91 21.47 9.10 -9.63
CA GLY A 91 21.70 10.05 -10.72
C GLY A 91 22.27 9.43 -12.00
N ASN A 92 22.55 8.13 -12.02
CA ASN A 92 23.08 7.43 -13.17
C ASN A 92 22.24 6.19 -13.48
N GLU A 93 21.57 6.19 -14.63
CA GLU A 93 20.70 5.09 -15.08
C GLU A 93 21.40 3.72 -15.02
N SER A 94 22.70 3.65 -15.32
CA SER A 94 23.45 2.38 -15.31
C SER A 94 23.65 1.83 -13.89
N VAL A 95 23.68 2.69 -12.87
CA VAL A 95 23.79 2.27 -11.46
C VAL A 95 22.41 2.07 -10.84
N ALA A 96 21.45 2.92 -11.20
CA ALA A 96 20.10 2.91 -10.65
C ALA A 96 19.35 1.58 -10.88
N VAL A 97 19.65 0.85 -11.97
CA VAL A 97 19.05 -0.48 -12.22
C VAL A 97 19.40 -1.54 -11.16
N TYR A 98 20.41 -1.29 -10.32
CA TYR A 98 20.78 -2.18 -9.21
C TYR A 98 20.15 -1.78 -7.87
N LEU A 99 19.46 -0.64 -7.80
CA LEU A 99 18.79 -0.19 -6.59
C LEU A 99 17.42 -0.85 -6.49
N MET A 100 17.14 -1.44 -5.33
CA MET A 100 15.78 -1.89 -4.99
C MET A 100 14.99 -0.77 -4.31
N ASP A 101 15.62 -0.10 -3.34
CA ASP A 101 15.00 0.97 -2.57
C ASP A 101 16.03 2.01 -2.11
N MET A 102 15.58 3.21 -1.73
CA MET A 102 16.40 4.27 -1.16
C MET A 102 15.61 5.06 -0.10
N GLU A 103 16.07 4.97 1.14
CA GLU A 103 15.55 5.78 2.24
C GLU A 103 16.47 6.99 2.52
N LEU A 104 15.91 8.20 2.53
CA LEU A 104 16.60 9.42 2.94
C LEU A 104 15.97 10.01 4.19
N ARG A 105 16.70 9.98 5.31
CA ARG A 105 16.27 10.63 6.56
C ARG A 105 16.81 12.04 6.64
N TRP A 106 15.91 13.02 6.57
CA TRP A 106 16.26 14.44 6.66
C TRP A 106 15.47 15.13 7.77
N PRO A 107 16.12 15.79 8.75
CA PRO A 107 15.42 16.50 9.81
C PRO A 107 14.71 17.73 9.23
N LEU A 108 13.37 17.74 9.28
CA LEU A 108 12.54 18.86 8.87
C LEU A 108 12.10 19.62 10.12
N ALA A 109 12.71 20.79 10.36
CA ALA A 109 12.56 21.58 11.59
C ALA A 109 11.10 21.96 11.97
N ASN A 110 10.12 21.79 11.07
CA ASN A 110 8.74 22.23 11.25
C ASN A 110 7.66 21.16 10.96
N LEU A 111 8.04 19.92 10.63
CA LEU A 111 7.10 18.85 10.25
C LEU A 111 7.17 17.62 11.16
N GLY A 112 8.13 17.58 12.09
CA GLY A 112 8.30 16.51 13.07
C GLY A 112 9.05 15.28 12.55
N ASP A 113 9.34 14.35 13.46
CA ASP A 113 10.24 13.19 13.21
C ASP A 113 9.51 11.93 12.71
N SER A 114 8.23 12.03 12.35
CA SER A 114 7.37 10.87 11.99
C SER A 114 6.69 11.03 10.63
N LEU A 115 7.26 11.87 9.77
CA LEU A 115 6.77 12.08 8.41
C LEU A 115 7.63 11.28 7.42
N GLU A 116 6.96 10.44 6.62
CA GLU A 116 7.56 9.75 5.48
C GLU A 116 6.96 10.33 4.19
N ILE A 117 7.81 10.58 3.19
CA ILE A 117 7.41 11.08 1.87
C ILE A 117 7.98 10.12 0.82
N ALA A 118 7.10 9.47 0.06
CA ALA A 118 7.48 8.62 -1.05
C ALA A 118 7.44 9.39 -2.38
N ASP A 119 8.57 9.46 -3.09
CA ASP A 119 8.61 9.98 -4.47
C ASP A 119 8.29 8.85 -5.45
N CYS A 120 7.09 8.88 -6.02
CA CYS A 120 6.60 7.86 -6.93
C CYS A 120 7.08 8.14 -8.36
N GLN A 121 7.56 7.10 -9.04
CA GLN A 121 7.93 7.22 -10.46
C GLN A 121 6.74 7.67 -11.32
N GLY A 122 7.05 8.41 -12.39
CA GLY A 122 6.05 8.90 -13.33
C GLY A 122 5.22 7.78 -13.96
N ILE A 123 3.90 7.99 -14.01
CA ILE A 123 2.90 7.03 -14.51
C ILE A 123 3.05 6.76 -16.02
N ASP A 124 3.74 7.64 -16.74
CA ASP A 124 4.04 7.50 -18.17
C ASP A 124 5.08 6.43 -18.49
N SER A 125 5.54 5.65 -17.49
CA SER A 125 6.43 4.53 -17.74
C SER A 125 5.71 3.46 -18.59
N PRO A 126 6.32 2.98 -19.70
CA PRO A 126 5.73 1.93 -20.51
C PRO A 126 5.68 0.58 -19.78
N ASN A 127 6.36 0.43 -18.65
CA ASN A 127 6.36 -0.81 -17.89
C ASN A 127 5.23 -0.81 -16.84
N PRO A 128 4.22 -1.69 -16.97
CA PRO A 128 3.05 -1.74 -16.09
C PRO A 128 3.40 -2.07 -14.62
N LEU A 129 4.58 -2.63 -14.34
CA LEU A 129 5.03 -2.87 -12.97
C LEU A 129 5.28 -1.57 -12.19
N HIS A 130 5.65 -0.48 -12.84
CA HIS A 130 5.80 0.80 -12.14
C HIS A 130 4.45 1.30 -11.62
N PHE A 131 3.36 1.10 -12.38
CA PHE A 131 2.02 1.42 -11.91
C PHE A 131 1.59 0.51 -10.75
N SER A 132 2.00 -0.76 -10.75
CA SER A 132 1.82 -1.69 -9.63
C SER A 132 2.42 -1.11 -8.34
N LEU A 133 3.68 -0.64 -8.39
CA LEU A 133 4.38 -0.06 -7.23
C LEU A 133 3.69 1.21 -6.73
N VAL A 134 3.25 2.10 -7.64
CA VAL A 134 2.52 3.32 -7.25
C VAL A 134 1.23 2.97 -6.48
N GLN A 135 0.48 1.95 -6.93
CA GLN A 135 -0.72 1.51 -6.22
C GLN A 135 -0.41 1.01 -4.80
N ASP A 136 0.70 0.31 -4.60
CA ASP A 136 1.09 -0.20 -3.28
C ASP A 136 1.45 0.94 -2.31
N TYR A 137 2.13 1.99 -2.80
CA TYR A 137 2.39 3.20 -2.02
C TYR A 137 1.11 3.97 -1.68
N LEU A 138 0.16 4.08 -2.62
CA LEU A 138 -1.11 4.77 -2.40
C LEU A 138 -1.90 4.17 -1.22
N LEU A 139 -1.89 2.84 -1.07
CA LEU A 139 -2.60 2.16 0.03
C LEU A 139 -1.98 2.41 1.41
N LYS A 140 -0.66 2.63 1.46
CA LYS A 140 0.08 2.96 2.69
C LYS A 140 0.00 4.44 3.05
N SER A 141 -0.41 5.28 2.09
CA SER A 141 -0.35 6.73 2.21
C SER A 141 -1.55 7.29 2.99
N HIS A 142 -1.25 8.10 4.02
CA HIS A 142 -2.27 8.85 4.77
C HIS A 142 -2.70 10.15 4.07
N PHE A 143 -1.88 10.63 3.14
CA PHE A 143 -2.07 11.85 2.38
C PHE A 143 -1.38 11.74 1.03
N ILE A 144 -2.03 12.22 -0.04
CA ILE A 144 -1.54 12.12 -1.42
C ILE A 144 -1.42 13.52 -1.99
N THR A 145 -0.25 13.80 -2.57
CA THR A 145 -0.01 15.04 -3.33
C THR A 145 0.19 14.69 -4.80
N TYR A 146 -0.72 15.14 -5.66
CA TYR A 146 -0.64 14.90 -7.10
C TYR A 146 -0.16 16.15 -7.85
N ILE A 147 0.98 16.04 -8.55
CA ILE A 147 1.65 17.18 -9.19
C ILE A 147 1.31 17.21 -10.69
N ILE A 148 0.64 18.28 -11.11
CA ILE A 148 0.26 18.55 -12.51
C ILE A 148 1.19 19.63 -13.07
N ASN A 149 1.82 19.38 -14.22
CA ASN A 149 2.65 20.37 -14.90
C ASN A 149 1.78 21.28 -15.79
N THR A 150 1.88 22.61 -15.64
CA THR A 150 1.08 23.55 -16.45
C THR A 150 1.35 23.49 -17.96
N ARG A 151 2.54 23.06 -18.39
CA ARG A 151 2.88 22.94 -19.82
C ARG A 151 2.08 21.86 -20.53
N ILE A 152 1.75 20.79 -19.81
CA ILE A 152 1.18 19.57 -20.39
C ILE A 152 -0.27 19.38 -19.95
N GLY A 153 -0.63 19.87 -18.75
CA GLY A 153 -1.94 19.64 -18.16
C GLY A 153 -2.12 18.16 -17.78
N LEU A 154 -3.37 17.71 -17.79
CA LEU A 154 -3.73 16.31 -17.56
C LEU A 154 -3.65 15.51 -18.87
N ARG A 155 -2.88 14.42 -18.87
CA ARG A 155 -2.74 13.44 -19.95
C ARG A 155 -3.75 12.32 -19.78
N GLU A 156 -3.94 11.52 -20.83
CA GLU A 156 -4.75 10.31 -20.74
C GLU A 156 -4.22 9.31 -19.70
N ALA A 157 -2.89 9.18 -19.57
CA ALA A 157 -2.25 8.34 -18.56
C ALA A 157 -2.55 8.82 -17.13
N ASP A 158 -2.69 10.13 -16.92
CA ASP A 158 -3.01 10.71 -15.61
C ASP A 158 -4.40 10.26 -15.14
N PHE A 159 -5.38 10.23 -16.04
CA PHE A 159 -6.73 9.74 -15.73
C PHE A 159 -6.76 8.28 -15.28
N LYS A 160 -5.76 7.46 -15.63
CA LYS A 160 -5.65 6.08 -15.13
C LYS A 160 -5.35 6.06 -13.63
N LEU A 161 -4.41 6.88 -13.16
CA LEU A 161 -4.12 6.99 -11.73
C LEU A 161 -5.27 7.65 -10.98
N LEU A 162 -5.89 8.69 -11.54
CA LEU A 162 -7.05 9.34 -10.91
C LEU A 162 -8.20 8.35 -10.71
N LYS A 163 -8.48 7.48 -11.68
CA LYS A 163 -9.46 6.38 -11.51
C LYS A 163 -9.03 5.37 -10.43
N ALA A 164 -7.74 5.09 -10.29
CA ALA A 164 -7.25 4.25 -9.19
C ALA A 164 -7.50 4.91 -7.83
N ILE A 165 -7.17 6.20 -7.68
CA ILE A 165 -7.43 6.99 -6.47
C ILE A 165 -8.93 7.04 -6.15
N GLU A 166 -9.77 7.19 -7.17
CA GLU A 166 -11.24 7.15 -7.06
C GLU A 166 -11.73 5.81 -6.51
N LYS A 167 -11.33 4.70 -7.15
CA LYS A 167 -11.73 3.35 -6.74
C LYS A 167 -11.27 3.00 -5.32
N LEU A 168 -10.08 3.43 -4.96
CA LEU A 168 -9.54 3.26 -3.61
C LEU A 168 -10.15 4.24 -2.60
N LYS A 169 -11.06 5.14 -3.02
CA LYS A 169 -11.75 6.13 -2.18
C LYS A 169 -10.77 7.06 -1.46
N LEU A 170 -9.64 7.39 -2.10
CA LEU A 170 -8.53 8.16 -1.52
C LEU A 170 -8.60 9.67 -1.81
N TYR A 171 -9.59 10.14 -2.57
CA TYR A 171 -9.77 11.57 -2.87
C TYR A 171 -9.86 12.51 -1.66
N PRO A 172 -10.53 12.15 -0.55
CA PRO A 172 -10.58 13.02 0.63
C PRO A 172 -9.19 13.33 1.21
N ASN A 173 -8.21 12.45 0.97
CA ASN A 173 -6.83 12.62 1.40
C ASN A 173 -5.92 13.07 0.23
N THR A 174 -6.47 13.50 -0.90
CA THR A 174 -5.71 13.89 -2.10
C THR A 174 -5.78 15.39 -2.36
N VAL A 175 -4.62 16.01 -2.58
CA VAL A 175 -4.49 17.42 -2.97
C VAL A 175 -3.76 17.52 -4.30
N PHE A 176 -4.20 18.44 -5.15
CA PHE A 176 -3.62 18.68 -6.46
C PHE A 176 -2.72 19.92 -6.43
N ILE A 177 -1.47 19.76 -6.88
CA ILE A 177 -0.54 20.87 -7.06
C ILE A 177 -0.39 21.13 -8.54
N LEU A 178 -0.79 22.31 -9.00
CA LEU A 178 -0.49 22.79 -10.32
C LEU A 178 0.90 23.46 -10.30
N ASN A 179 1.92 22.72 -10.69
CA ASN A 179 3.30 23.21 -10.77
C ASN A 179 3.44 24.16 -11.97
N VAL A 180 3.52 25.45 -11.66
CA VAL A 180 3.57 26.53 -12.64
C VAL A 180 5.01 26.75 -13.08
N ASP A 181 5.25 26.60 -14.38
CA ASP A 181 6.49 27.07 -14.98
C ASP A 181 6.32 28.53 -15.42
N PHE A 182 7.03 29.44 -14.76
CA PHE A 182 6.96 30.89 -15.03
C PHE A 182 7.35 31.25 -16.47
N ASP A 183 8.14 30.42 -17.16
CA ASP A 183 8.52 30.67 -18.55
C ASP A 183 7.39 30.31 -19.55
N SER A 184 6.33 29.64 -19.07
CA SER A 184 5.28 29.08 -19.92
C SER A 184 4.01 29.91 -19.97
N HIS A 185 3.92 30.97 -19.14
CA HIS A 185 2.74 31.82 -19.04
C HIS A 185 3.08 33.25 -19.40
N SER A 186 2.25 33.85 -20.25
CA SER A 186 2.40 35.23 -20.69
C SER A 186 1.77 36.24 -19.71
N SER A 187 0.81 35.81 -18.89
CA SER A 187 0.08 36.66 -17.95
C SER A 187 -0.55 35.86 -16.80
N ILE A 188 -1.05 36.58 -15.78
CA ILE A 188 -1.81 35.98 -14.66
C ILE A 188 -3.17 35.46 -15.13
N GLU A 189 -3.77 36.11 -16.12
CA GLU A 189 -5.05 35.67 -16.71
C GLU A 189 -4.89 34.30 -17.37
N ASP A 190 -3.79 34.09 -18.11
CA ASP A 190 -3.46 32.79 -18.71
C ASP A 190 -3.32 31.70 -17.64
N TRP A 191 -2.60 32.00 -16.55
CA TRP A 191 -2.52 31.10 -15.39
C TRP A 191 -3.92 30.82 -14.80
N ASN A 192 -4.74 31.83 -14.52
CA ASN A 192 -6.09 31.64 -13.98
C ASN A 192 -6.99 30.80 -14.90
N ASN A 193 -6.87 30.97 -16.21
CA ASN A 193 -7.62 30.20 -17.20
C ASN A 193 -7.22 28.72 -17.20
N LEU A 194 -5.93 28.43 -17.09
CA LEU A 194 -5.44 27.05 -16.97
C LEU A 194 -5.84 26.40 -15.64
N GLU A 195 -5.76 27.14 -14.54
CA GLU A 195 -6.24 26.68 -13.23
C GLU A 195 -7.73 26.32 -13.29
N SER A 196 -8.55 27.17 -13.92
CA SER A 196 -9.98 26.93 -14.13
C SER A 196 -10.26 25.77 -15.08
N LYS A 197 -9.41 25.55 -16.09
CA LYS A 197 -9.51 24.40 -16.99
C LYS A 197 -9.21 23.10 -16.23
N VAL A 198 -8.08 23.03 -15.52
CA VAL A 198 -7.69 21.86 -14.73
C VAL A 198 -8.75 21.55 -13.66
N LYS A 199 -9.32 22.57 -13.00
CA LYS A 199 -10.41 22.37 -12.04
C LYS A 199 -11.65 21.73 -12.67
N ARG A 200 -12.04 22.17 -13.88
CA ARG A 200 -13.15 21.55 -14.63
C ARG A 200 -12.83 20.11 -15.02
N ASP A 201 -11.63 19.86 -15.53
CA ASP A 201 -11.22 18.53 -15.95
C ASP A 201 -11.16 17.55 -14.77
N LEU A 202 -10.66 17.99 -13.60
CA LEU A 202 -10.65 17.20 -12.38
C LEU A 202 -12.05 16.98 -11.80
N SER A 203 -12.99 17.91 -11.99
CA SER A 203 -14.36 17.78 -11.47
C SER A 203 -15.14 16.60 -12.06
N PHE A 204 -14.68 16.01 -13.16
CA PHE A 204 -15.24 14.77 -13.72
C PHE A 204 -14.89 13.53 -12.90
N VAL A 205 -13.86 13.60 -12.05
CA VAL A 205 -13.35 12.44 -11.31
C VAL A 205 -13.33 12.69 -9.79
N ALA A 206 -13.03 13.91 -9.36
CA ALA A 206 -12.97 14.31 -7.96
C ALA A 206 -14.08 15.32 -7.63
N ILE A 207 -14.82 15.06 -6.55
CA ILE A 207 -15.81 15.99 -6.03
C ILE A 207 -15.05 17.11 -5.29
N ASP A 208 -15.20 18.35 -5.77
CA ASP A 208 -14.52 19.56 -5.26
C ASP A 208 -12.99 19.42 -5.06
N PRO A 209 -12.23 19.28 -6.16
CA PRO A 209 -10.78 19.08 -6.08
C PRO A 209 -10.08 20.29 -5.46
N GLN A 210 -9.31 20.04 -4.39
CA GLN A 210 -8.45 21.05 -3.78
C GLN A 210 -7.20 21.24 -4.63
N ILE A 211 -7.05 22.44 -5.20
CA ILE A 211 -5.94 22.77 -6.10
C ILE A 211 -5.14 23.93 -5.53
N PHE A 212 -3.82 23.75 -5.44
CA PHE A 212 -2.86 24.82 -5.16
C PHE A 212 -2.00 25.04 -6.39
N SER A 213 -1.91 26.28 -6.87
CA SER A 213 -1.09 26.63 -8.03
C SER A 213 0.11 27.46 -7.60
N PHE A 214 1.33 26.98 -7.82
CA PHE A 214 2.57 27.71 -7.52
C PHE A 214 3.75 27.09 -8.28
N SER A 215 4.87 27.82 -8.37
CA SER A 215 6.08 27.31 -9.00
C SER A 215 7.00 26.64 -8.00
N CYS A 216 7.07 25.30 -8.03
CA CYS A 216 7.96 24.53 -7.15
C CYS A 216 9.43 24.90 -7.39
N LEU A 217 9.83 25.06 -8.66
CA LEU A 217 11.20 25.36 -9.05
C LEU A 217 11.63 26.75 -8.58
N TYR A 218 10.77 27.77 -8.73
CA TYR A 218 11.05 29.10 -8.19
C TYR A 218 11.30 29.06 -6.67
N HIS A 219 10.41 28.41 -5.91
CA HIS A 219 10.54 28.31 -4.45
C HIS A 219 11.78 27.52 -4.03
N LEU A 220 12.17 26.49 -4.79
CA LEU A 220 13.41 25.76 -4.55
C LEU A 220 14.64 26.64 -4.79
N MET A 221 14.73 27.31 -5.94
CA MET A 221 15.85 28.17 -6.31
C MET A 221 15.99 29.38 -5.38
N ALA A 222 14.88 30.00 -5.01
CA ALA A 222 14.85 31.13 -4.09
C ALA A 222 15.38 30.77 -2.69
N ASN A 223 15.22 29.51 -2.26
CA ASN A 223 15.73 29.01 -0.98
C ASN A 223 17.13 28.38 -1.06
N THR A 224 17.68 28.20 -2.27
CA THR A 224 18.98 27.54 -2.50
C THR A 224 19.94 28.37 -3.34
N VAL A 225 19.81 29.71 -3.30
CA VAL A 225 20.53 30.67 -4.16
C VAL A 225 22.05 30.48 -4.15
N GLU A 226 22.63 30.07 -3.01
CA GLU A 226 24.07 29.85 -2.87
C GLU A 226 24.58 28.59 -3.58
N LYS A 227 23.68 27.63 -3.86
CA LYS A 227 24.01 26.30 -4.40
C LYS A 227 23.63 26.13 -5.87
N ILE A 228 22.93 27.09 -6.47
CA ILE A 228 22.51 27.04 -7.87
C ILE A 228 23.61 27.55 -8.81
N SER A 229 23.62 27.04 -10.04
CA SER A 229 24.56 27.43 -11.11
C SER A 229 24.36 28.87 -11.57
N ASP A 230 25.33 29.44 -12.29
CA ASP A 230 25.23 30.83 -12.76
C ASP A 230 24.08 31.03 -13.77
N VAL A 231 23.78 30.02 -14.59
CA VAL A 231 22.63 30.02 -15.51
C VAL A 231 21.31 30.08 -14.72
N GLU A 232 21.21 29.28 -13.66
CA GLU A 232 20.06 29.26 -12.77
C GLU A 232 19.90 30.59 -12.01
N LYS A 233 20.99 31.21 -11.58
CA LYS A 233 20.96 32.57 -10.99
C LYS A 233 20.41 33.59 -11.97
N MET A 234 20.85 33.56 -13.23
CA MET A 234 20.31 34.45 -14.27
C MET A 234 18.81 34.23 -14.48
N ARG A 235 18.35 32.98 -14.53
CA ARG A 235 16.92 32.65 -14.65
C ARG A 235 16.11 33.18 -13.44
N LEU A 236 16.64 33.00 -12.23
CA LEU A 236 16.01 33.52 -11.01
C LEU A 236 15.91 35.05 -11.02
N GLU A 237 16.95 35.75 -11.46
CA GLU A 237 16.93 37.22 -11.60
C GLU A 237 15.92 37.70 -12.65
N MET A 238 15.73 36.94 -13.73
CA MET A 238 14.65 37.23 -14.70
C MET A 238 13.26 37.06 -14.06
N TRP A 239 13.03 35.96 -13.33
CA TRP A 239 11.77 35.72 -12.64
C TRP A 239 11.47 36.74 -11.54
N LYS A 240 12.49 37.24 -10.83
CA LYS A 240 12.35 38.32 -9.83
C LYS A 240 11.72 39.60 -10.40
N ARG A 241 11.81 39.83 -11.71
CA ARG A 241 11.18 40.98 -12.38
C ARG A 241 9.66 40.79 -12.54
N GLN A 242 9.14 39.57 -12.44
CA GLN A 242 7.73 39.24 -12.55
C GLN A 242 7.05 39.26 -11.17
N ILE A 243 6.98 40.44 -10.54
CA ILE A 243 6.51 40.63 -9.15
C ILE A 243 5.14 39.97 -8.92
N ASN A 244 4.20 40.13 -9.85
CA ASN A 244 2.85 39.60 -9.68
C ASN A 244 2.80 38.05 -9.69
N PHE A 245 3.69 37.40 -10.46
CA PHE A 245 3.78 35.93 -10.49
C PHE A 245 4.35 35.41 -9.18
N ILE A 246 5.38 36.09 -8.66
CA ILE A 246 5.99 35.77 -7.37
C ILE A 246 4.95 35.90 -6.26
N GLN A 247 4.20 37.01 -6.23
CA GLN A 247 3.19 37.24 -5.20
C GLN A 247 2.11 36.15 -5.22
N LYS A 248 1.50 35.87 -6.39
CA LYS A 248 0.49 34.80 -6.50
C LYS A 248 1.07 33.42 -6.11
N SER A 249 2.29 33.10 -6.55
CA SER A 249 2.97 31.84 -6.24
C SER A 249 3.30 31.71 -4.76
N ALA A 250 3.70 32.79 -4.10
CA ALA A 250 4.00 32.81 -2.67
C ALA A 250 2.72 32.66 -1.84
N GLU A 251 1.65 33.40 -2.15
CA GLU A 251 0.37 33.31 -1.45
C GLU A 251 -0.21 31.88 -1.50
N SER A 252 -0.17 31.26 -2.67
CA SER A 252 -0.67 29.88 -2.86
C SER A 252 0.23 28.84 -2.18
N PHE A 253 1.56 29.02 -2.20
CA PHE A 253 2.50 28.15 -1.50
C PHE A 253 2.34 28.23 0.03
N GLU A 254 2.13 29.42 0.60
CA GLU A 254 1.84 29.57 2.02
C GLU A 254 0.53 28.87 2.41
N LYS A 255 -0.54 29.02 1.61
CA LYS A 255 -1.80 28.29 1.83
C LYS A 255 -1.58 26.78 1.82
N PHE A 256 -0.79 26.27 0.87
CA PHE A 256 -0.45 24.85 0.82
C PHE A 256 0.33 24.39 2.06
N LYS A 257 1.34 25.15 2.51
CA LYS A 257 2.09 24.80 3.73
C LYS A 257 1.21 24.75 4.97
N ILE A 258 0.31 25.72 5.14
CA ILE A 258 -0.65 25.74 6.25
C ILE A 258 -1.56 24.53 6.18
N HIS A 259 -2.08 24.21 4.99
CA HIS A 259 -2.94 23.04 4.79
C HIS A 259 -2.20 21.74 5.11
N LEU A 260 -1.00 21.55 4.57
CA LEU A 260 -0.18 20.35 4.80
C LEU A 260 0.13 20.17 6.29
N LYS A 261 0.52 21.24 6.97
CA LYS A 261 0.78 21.22 8.41
C LYS A 261 -0.47 20.79 9.19
N ARG A 262 -1.63 21.38 8.89
CA ARG A 262 -2.90 21.02 9.52
C ARG A 262 -3.24 19.54 9.31
N VAL A 263 -3.10 19.02 8.09
CA VAL A 263 -3.39 17.60 7.80
C VAL A 263 -2.46 16.67 8.58
N ILE A 264 -1.16 17.00 8.64
CA ILE A 264 -0.19 16.20 9.42
C ILE A 264 -0.52 16.24 10.91
N GLU A 265 -0.84 17.42 11.44
CA GLU A 265 -1.25 17.59 12.85
C GLU A 265 -2.53 16.82 13.15
N GLU A 266 -3.58 16.95 12.33
CA GLU A 266 -4.85 16.22 12.49
C GLU A 266 -4.64 14.69 12.47
N LYS A 267 -3.88 14.16 11.50
CA LYS A 267 -3.61 12.71 11.43
C LYS A 267 -2.79 12.22 12.62
N ARG A 268 -1.81 13.00 13.06
CA ARG A 268 -0.98 12.68 14.23
C ARG A 268 -1.79 12.73 15.53
N GLU A 269 -2.61 13.76 15.69
CA GLU A 269 -3.51 13.92 16.84
C GLU A 269 -4.48 12.75 16.92
N ASN A 270 -5.10 12.35 15.81
CA ASN A 270 -5.98 11.18 15.78
C ASN A 270 -5.27 9.91 16.27
N LEU A 271 -4.06 9.64 15.75
CA LEU A 271 -3.26 8.48 16.19
C LEU A 271 -2.94 8.53 17.69
N ILE A 272 -2.61 9.71 18.24
CA ILE A 272 -2.28 9.88 19.66
C ILE A 272 -3.54 9.75 20.54
N ILE A 273 -4.65 10.39 20.14
CA ILE A 273 -5.91 10.41 20.89
C ILE A 273 -6.46 8.99 20.98
N GLU A 274 -6.58 8.29 19.85
CA GLU A 274 -7.16 6.95 19.80
C GLU A 274 -6.35 5.95 20.64
N THR A 275 -5.02 6.02 20.58
CA THR A 275 -4.16 4.99 21.17
C THR A 275 -3.72 5.32 22.59
N THR A 276 -3.37 6.58 22.88
CA THR A 276 -2.68 6.98 24.11
C THR A 276 -3.63 7.67 25.08
N CYS A 277 -4.43 8.64 24.61
CA CYS A 277 -5.37 9.35 25.48
C CYS A 277 -6.47 8.42 25.98
N THR A 278 -7.00 7.52 25.14
CA THR A 278 -7.98 6.51 25.58
C THR A 278 -7.43 5.61 26.71
N LYS A 279 -6.17 5.18 26.60
CA LYS A 279 -5.51 4.36 27.63
C LYS A 279 -5.26 5.16 28.91
N LEU A 280 -4.76 6.39 28.79
CA LEU A 280 -4.51 7.26 29.94
C LEU A 280 -5.81 7.64 30.66
N PHE A 281 -6.88 7.90 29.91
CA PHE A 281 -8.21 8.14 30.47
C PHE A 281 -8.68 6.95 31.30
N LEU A 282 -8.61 5.74 30.72
CA LEU A 282 -8.98 4.52 31.41
C LEU A 282 -8.16 4.35 32.70
N LEU A 283 -6.84 4.53 32.64
CA LEU A 283 -5.97 4.45 33.82
C LEU A 283 -6.31 5.52 34.87
N ALA A 284 -6.59 6.76 34.47
CA ALA A 284 -6.91 7.85 35.39
C ALA A 284 -8.27 7.66 36.09
N ALA A 285 -9.30 7.28 35.33
CA ALA A 285 -10.63 6.97 35.86
C ALA A 285 -10.56 5.82 36.87
N ASN A 286 -9.84 4.76 36.50
CA ASN A 286 -9.77 3.58 37.34
C ASN A 286 -8.92 3.84 38.62
N LEU A 287 -7.80 4.59 38.54
CA LEU A 287 -7.05 5.04 39.73
C LEU A 287 -7.90 5.89 40.69
N LEU A 288 -8.78 6.73 40.15
CA LEU A 288 -9.71 7.53 40.93
C LEU A 288 -10.72 6.65 41.67
N ASP A 289 -11.27 5.61 41.01
CA ASP A 289 -12.14 4.63 41.65
C ASP A 289 -11.42 3.85 42.76
N SER A 290 -10.16 3.45 42.55
CA SER A 290 -9.34 2.79 43.60
C SER A 290 -9.13 3.70 44.81
N LEU A 291 -8.85 5.00 44.59
CA LEU A 291 -8.71 5.97 45.68
C LEU A 291 -10.04 6.17 46.44
N ASN A 292 -11.16 6.27 45.73
CA ASN A 292 -12.49 6.37 46.33
C ASN A 292 -12.79 5.14 47.19
N LEU A 293 -12.52 3.95 46.68
CA LEU A 293 -12.73 2.71 47.42
C LEU A 293 -11.84 2.65 48.67
N ARG A 294 -10.56 3.03 48.57
CA ARG A 294 -9.67 3.13 49.75
C ARG A 294 -10.17 4.14 50.79
N MET A 295 -10.71 5.27 50.35
CA MET A 295 -11.32 6.27 51.23
C MET A 295 -12.63 5.79 51.88
N ASP A 296 -13.44 5.00 51.18
CA ASP A 296 -14.68 4.44 51.74
C ASP A 296 -14.43 3.30 52.72
N LEU A 297 -13.34 2.53 52.54
CA LEU A 297 -12.92 1.46 53.45
C LEU A 297 -12.21 1.97 54.71
N LEU A 298 -11.67 3.19 54.63
CA LEU A 298 -10.86 3.86 55.65
C LEU A 298 -11.57 4.03 57.01
N ASP A 299 -12.90 4.17 56.99
CA ASP A 299 -13.77 4.39 58.15
C ASP A 299 -14.55 3.13 58.60
N LYS A 300 -14.30 1.96 58.00
CA LYS A 300 -15.06 0.72 58.30
C LYS A 300 -14.34 -0.19 59.30
N SER A 301 -15.13 -0.91 60.10
CA SER A 301 -14.64 -1.87 61.10
C SER A 301 -14.11 -3.16 60.47
N ASP A 302 -13.18 -3.84 61.14
CA ASP A 302 -12.55 -5.07 60.66
C ASP A 302 -13.56 -6.17 60.26
N GLU A 303 -14.62 -6.36 61.03
CA GLU A 303 -15.71 -7.32 60.68
C GLU A 303 -16.43 -6.96 59.38
N LYS A 304 -16.59 -5.66 59.08
CA LYS A 304 -17.18 -5.21 57.81
C LYS A 304 -16.20 -5.34 56.66
N LEU A 305 -14.89 -5.19 56.91
CA LEU A 305 -13.85 -5.37 55.92
C LEU A 305 -13.75 -6.82 55.46
N GLU A 306 -13.89 -7.80 56.37
CA GLU A 306 -13.94 -9.23 56.00
C GLU A 306 -15.15 -9.54 55.12
N PHE A 307 -16.33 -9.02 55.46
CA PHE A 307 -17.55 -9.19 54.65
C PHE A 307 -17.38 -8.58 53.24
N ILE A 308 -16.85 -7.36 53.15
CA ILE A 308 -16.61 -6.67 51.89
C ILE A 308 -15.55 -7.41 51.04
N SER A 309 -14.51 -7.94 51.67
CA SER A 309 -13.48 -8.73 50.98
C SER A 309 -14.07 -9.99 50.35
N ALA A 310 -14.95 -10.70 51.07
CA ALA A 310 -15.62 -11.89 50.55
C ALA A 310 -16.53 -11.56 49.35
N GLU A 311 -17.25 -10.43 49.39
CA GLU A 311 -18.06 -9.98 48.25
C GLU A 311 -17.21 -9.56 47.05
N ILE A 312 -16.07 -8.90 47.26
CA ILE A 312 -15.14 -8.54 46.18
C ILE A 312 -14.53 -9.80 45.52
N GLU A 313 -14.19 -10.83 46.31
CA GLU A 313 -13.74 -12.10 45.74
C GLU A 313 -14.84 -12.79 44.93
N SER A 314 -16.08 -12.76 45.41
CA SER A 314 -17.25 -13.28 44.69
C SER A 314 -17.46 -12.53 43.38
N TYR A 315 -17.38 -11.20 43.40
CA TYR A 315 -17.42 -10.33 42.23
C TYR A 315 -16.31 -10.68 41.21
N ASN A 316 -15.05 -10.77 41.66
CA ASN A 316 -13.92 -11.08 40.77
C ASN A 316 -14.11 -12.45 40.09
N LYS A 317 -14.62 -13.46 40.83
CA LYS A 317 -14.94 -14.78 40.26
C LYS A 317 -16.06 -14.70 39.21
N THR A 318 -17.10 -13.91 39.45
CA THR A 318 -18.22 -13.76 38.51
C THR A 318 -17.82 -12.99 37.26
N VAL A 319 -17.04 -11.91 37.40
CA VAL A 319 -16.55 -11.14 36.26
C VAL A 319 -15.60 -11.97 35.40
N ASN A 320 -14.70 -12.74 35.98
CA ASN A 320 -13.83 -13.66 35.22
C ASN A 320 -14.64 -14.72 34.46
N ARG A 321 -15.68 -15.31 35.06
CA ARG A 321 -16.57 -16.24 34.34
C ARG A 321 -17.31 -15.59 33.17
N GLN A 322 -17.71 -14.32 33.32
CA GLN A 322 -18.36 -13.56 32.25
C GLN A 322 -17.36 -13.19 31.14
N LEU A 323 -16.12 -12.83 31.50
CA LEU A 323 -15.04 -12.62 30.54
C LEU A 323 -14.77 -13.91 29.75
N GLU A 324 -14.64 -15.07 30.42
CA GLU A 324 -14.52 -16.38 29.77
C GLU A 324 -15.71 -16.65 28.83
N ALA A 325 -16.94 -16.30 29.22
CA ALA A 325 -18.11 -16.45 28.34
C ALA A 325 -18.02 -15.55 27.11
N VAL A 326 -17.57 -14.30 27.24
CA VAL A 326 -17.35 -13.38 26.11
C VAL A 326 -16.20 -13.84 25.23
N GLU A 327 -15.12 -14.37 25.78
CA GLU A 327 -14.03 -14.98 25.02
C GLU A 327 -14.53 -16.14 24.16
N ASN A 328 -15.33 -17.05 24.75
CA ASN A 328 -15.95 -18.15 24.00
C ASN A 328 -16.89 -17.64 22.90
N MET A 329 -17.64 -16.54 23.14
CA MET A 329 -18.47 -15.92 22.11
C MET A 329 -17.63 -15.29 20.99
N LEU A 330 -16.50 -14.65 21.33
CA LEU A 330 -15.56 -14.08 20.37
C LEU A 330 -14.88 -15.16 19.51
N GLU A 331 -14.55 -16.32 20.09
CA GLU A 331 -14.06 -17.49 19.35
C GLU A 331 -15.12 -18.05 18.40
N GLY A 332 -16.37 -18.17 18.84
CA GLY A 332 -17.49 -18.55 17.95
C GLY A 332 -17.72 -17.54 16.82
N LEU A 333 -17.56 -16.25 17.10
CA LEU A 333 -17.62 -15.19 16.10
C LEU A 333 -16.47 -15.28 15.10
N GLN A 334 -15.26 -15.65 15.55
CA GLN A 334 -14.10 -15.88 14.67
C GLN A 334 -14.43 -16.90 13.59
N ASP A 335 -14.95 -18.06 13.98
CA ASP A 335 -15.29 -19.14 13.06
C ASP A 335 -16.40 -18.75 12.08
N SER A 336 -17.43 -18.08 12.59
CA SER A 336 -18.54 -17.59 11.76
C SER A 336 -18.06 -16.54 10.75
N LEU A 337 -17.28 -15.56 11.22
CA LEU A 337 -16.77 -14.48 10.39
C LEU A 337 -15.78 -15.01 9.35
N LYS A 338 -14.85 -15.91 9.72
CA LYS A 338 -13.95 -16.56 8.75
C LYS A 338 -14.73 -17.33 7.68
N LYS A 339 -15.81 -18.05 8.03
CA LYS A 339 -16.65 -18.75 7.04
C LYS A 339 -17.34 -17.78 6.10
N GLU A 340 -17.87 -16.68 6.62
CA GLU A 340 -18.54 -15.68 5.81
C GLU A 340 -17.56 -14.93 4.89
N ILE A 341 -16.45 -14.43 5.43
CA ILE A 341 -15.38 -13.78 4.67
C ILE A 341 -14.83 -14.74 3.62
N GLY A 342 -14.66 -16.02 3.98
CA GLY A 342 -14.23 -17.04 3.05
C GLY A 342 -15.16 -17.17 1.85
N ARG A 343 -16.49 -17.17 2.07
CA ARG A 343 -17.49 -17.18 0.98
C ARG A 343 -17.43 -15.91 0.14
N LYS A 344 -17.35 -14.73 0.75
CA LYS A 344 -17.22 -13.45 0.02
C LYS A 344 -15.98 -13.43 -0.86
N VAL A 345 -14.85 -13.94 -0.38
CA VAL A 345 -13.61 -14.09 -1.14
C VAL A 345 -13.80 -15.10 -2.28
N ASP A 346 -14.36 -16.27 -2.01
CA ASP A 346 -14.64 -17.29 -3.03
C ASP A 346 -15.54 -16.72 -4.15
N ASP A 347 -16.62 -16.01 -3.78
CA ASP A 347 -17.56 -15.39 -4.72
C ASP A 347 -16.90 -14.28 -5.56
N PHE A 348 -16.00 -13.49 -4.97
CA PHE A 348 -15.27 -12.44 -5.69
C PHE A 348 -14.31 -13.04 -6.75
N PHE A 349 -13.63 -14.13 -6.43
CA PHE A 349 -12.69 -14.77 -7.37
C PHE A 349 -13.40 -15.69 -8.38
N THR A 350 -14.51 -16.33 -8.02
CA THR A 350 -15.12 -17.42 -8.83
C THR A 350 -16.57 -17.18 -9.26
N GLY A 351 -17.30 -16.25 -8.64
CA GLY A 351 -18.78 -16.26 -8.62
C GLY A 351 -19.54 -15.25 -9.51
N SER A 352 -18.90 -14.36 -10.28
CA SER A 352 -19.64 -13.31 -11.03
C SER A 352 -19.04 -12.87 -12.37
N GLU A 353 -19.85 -12.15 -13.18
CA GLU A 353 -19.41 -11.43 -14.39
C GLU A 353 -18.27 -10.44 -14.12
N ASN A 354 -18.17 -9.93 -12.88
CA ASN A 354 -17.13 -9.00 -12.44
C ASN A 354 -15.99 -9.66 -11.64
N SER A 355 -15.93 -10.99 -11.61
CA SER A 355 -14.86 -11.68 -10.88
C SER A 355 -13.47 -11.36 -11.46
N ALA A 356 -12.47 -11.32 -10.58
CA ALA A 356 -11.07 -11.11 -10.96
C ALA A 356 -10.66 -12.08 -12.09
N THR A 357 -11.10 -13.33 -12.00
CA THR A 357 -10.87 -14.38 -12.99
C THR A 357 -11.54 -14.09 -14.32
N ARG A 358 -12.80 -13.66 -14.33
CA ARG A 358 -13.53 -13.35 -15.57
C ARG A 358 -12.89 -12.19 -16.32
N ILE A 359 -12.53 -11.12 -15.62
CA ILE A 359 -11.86 -9.94 -16.20
C ILE A 359 -10.53 -10.34 -16.85
N ALA A 360 -9.78 -11.21 -16.18
CA ALA A 360 -8.49 -11.67 -16.68
C ALA A 360 -8.64 -12.60 -17.90
N LEU A 361 -9.65 -13.47 -17.92
CA LEU A 361 -9.96 -14.35 -19.05
C LEU A 361 -10.52 -13.59 -20.26
N ASP A 362 -11.41 -12.62 -20.04
CA ASP A 362 -11.99 -11.77 -21.07
C ASP A 362 -10.91 -10.91 -21.76
N ALA A 363 -9.87 -10.52 -21.04
CA ALA A 363 -8.71 -9.83 -21.61
C ALA A 363 -7.97 -10.71 -22.63
N ILE A 364 -7.81 -12.00 -22.34
CA ILE A 364 -7.17 -12.95 -23.26
C ILE A 364 -8.07 -13.21 -24.47
N ASP A 365 -9.38 -13.37 -24.26
CA ASP A 365 -10.33 -13.65 -25.32
C ASP A 365 -10.46 -12.50 -26.32
N ASN A 366 -10.59 -11.27 -25.82
CA ASN A 366 -10.77 -10.07 -26.65
C ASN A 366 -9.48 -9.56 -27.31
N PHE A 367 -8.33 -10.17 -27.05
CA PHE A 367 -7.06 -9.77 -27.65
C PHE A 367 -7.10 -9.92 -29.19
N GLN A 368 -6.97 -8.82 -29.93
CA GLN A 368 -6.95 -8.81 -31.39
C GLN A 368 -5.52 -8.82 -31.93
N ILE A 369 -5.29 -9.59 -33.00
CA ILE A 369 -4.00 -9.64 -33.69
C ILE A 369 -3.87 -8.39 -34.55
N GLU A 370 -2.86 -7.55 -34.28
CA GLU A 370 -2.58 -6.42 -35.16
C GLU A 370 -2.15 -6.86 -36.57
N LYS A 371 -2.66 -6.18 -37.60
CA LYS A 371 -2.37 -6.47 -39.03
C LYS A 371 -0.88 -6.34 -39.40
N ARG A 372 -0.03 -5.78 -38.53
CA ARG A 372 1.42 -5.65 -38.74
C ARG A 372 2.15 -7.00 -38.78
N PHE A 373 1.67 -7.99 -38.03
CA PHE A 373 2.23 -9.36 -38.05
C PHE A 373 1.89 -10.14 -39.32
N VAL A 374 0.83 -9.71 -40.02
CA VAL A 374 0.33 -10.34 -41.24
C VAL A 374 1.07 -9.85 -42.50
N ARG A 375 1.60 -8.62 -42.49
CA ARG A 375 2.12 -7.93 -43.70
C ARG A 375 3.61 -8.09 -43.99
N SER A 376 4.43 -8.65 -43.09
CA SER A 376 5.85 -8.86 -43.41
C SER A 376 5.96 -9.92 -44.50
N LYS A 377 6.54 -9.59 -45.65
CA LYS A 377 6.84 -10.56 -46.72
C LYS A 377 7.78 -11.64 -46.17
N ILE A 378 7.22 -12.77 -45.75
CA ILE A 378 7.99 -13.88 -45.16
C ILE A 378 8.38 -14.84 -46.28
N ALA A 379 9.65 -14.79 -46.67
CA ALA A 379 10.26 -15.79 -47.53
C ALA A 379 10.94 -16.92 -46.73
N ASP A 380 11.15 -16.76 -45.41
CA ASP A 380 12.04 -17.61 -44.62
C ASP A 380 11.50 -18.00 -43.22
N HIS A 381 11.82 -19.23 -42.78
CA HIS A 381 11.37 -19.85 -41.52
C HIS A 381 11.86 -19.09 -40.27
N LYS A 382 13.02 -18.43 -40.37
CA LYS A 382 13.59 -17.62 -39.28
C LYS A 382 12.72 -16.40 -38.96
N GLN A 383 12.20 -15.75 -39.99
CA GLN A 383 11.40 -14.54 -39.85
C GLN A 383 10.02 -14.84 -39.25
N MET A 384 9.47 -16.03 -39.52
CA MET A 384 8.26 -16.51 -38.88
C MET A 384 8.43 -16.71 -37.37
N ALA A 385 9.51 -17.36 -36.92
CA ALA A 385 9.78 -17.57 -35.49
C ALA A 385 9.99 -16.23 -34.76
N LEU A 386 10.66 -15.27 -35.39
CA LEU A 386 10.84 -13.92 -34.86
C LEU A 386 9.50 -13.18 -34.72
N ASN A 387 8.62 -13.29 -35.71
CA ASN A 387 7.29 -12.67 -35.65
C ASN A 387 6.41 -13.27 -34.55
N MET A 388 6.48 -14.59 -34.33
CA MET A 388 5.76 -15.26 -33.24
C MET A 388 6.26 -14.82 -31.86
N TYR A 389 7.58 -14.64 -31.71
CA TYR A 389 8.16 -14.15 -30.47
C TYR A 389 7.78 -12.69 -30.20
N ALA A 390 7.84 -11.83 -31.22
CA ALA A 390 7.41 -10.44 -31.11
C ALA A 390 5.91 -10.34 -30.74
N PHE A 391 5.07 -11.17 -31.34
CA PHE A 391 3.66 -11.28 -30.96
C PHE A 391 3.49 -11.69 -29.50
N TYR A 392 4.26 -12.68 -29.03
CA TYR A 392 4.18 -13.14 -27.65
C TYR A 392 4.58 -12.04 -26.65
N LEU A 393 5.64 -11.29 -26.93
CA LEU A 393 6.08 -10.18 -26.08
C LEU A 393 4.99 -9.09 -25.98
N GLU A 394 4.39 -8.71 -27.10
CA GLU A 394 3.31 -7.73 -27.13
C GLU A 394 2.04 -8.23 -26.43
N PHE A 395 1.65 -9.49 -26.68
CA PHE A 395 0.53 -10.14 -25.99
C PHE A 395 0.75 -10.13 -24.47
N LYS A 396 1.97 -10.45 -24.02
CA LYS A 396 2.34 -10.44 -22.61
C LYS A 396 2.27 -9.03 -22.02
N GLU A 397 2.81 -8.02 -22.70
CA GLU A 397 2.82 -6.63 -22.23
C GLU A 397 1.39 -6.11 -22.04
N LEU A 398 0.53 -6.34 -23.04
CA LEU A 398 -0.88 -5.95 -23.00
C LEU A 398 -1.65 -6.73 -21.93
N LEU A 399 -1.42 -8.03 -21.79
CA LEU A 399 -2.03 -8.83 -20.72
C LEU A 399 -1.59 -8.32 -19.33
N THR A 400 -0.30 -8.07 -19.13
CA THR A 400 0.23 -7.54 -17.87
C THR A 400 -0.39 -6.19 -17.54
N THR A 401 -0.53 -5.32 -18.55
CA THR A 401 -1.20 -4.02 -18.38
C THR A 401 -2.64 -4.20 -17.91
N VAL A 402 -3.43 -5.09 -18.53
CA VAL A 402 -4.81 -5.34 -18.10
C VAL A 402 -4.89 -5.96 -16.70
N LEU A 403 -3.96 -6.87 -16.36
CA LEU A 403 -3.90 -7.46 -15.03
C LEU A 403 -3.63 -6.40 -13.96
N VAL A 404 -2.67 -5.50 -14.16
CA VAL A 404 -2.35 -4.44 -13.19
C VAL A 404 -3.45 -3.35 -13.17
N GLU A 405 -3.94 -2.92 -14.32
CA GLU A 405 -4.90 -1.81 -14.40
C GLU A 405 -6.32 -2.20 -14.00
N LYS A 406 -6.73 -3.47 -14.17
CA LYS A 406 -8.10 -3.90 -13.86
C LYS A 406 -8.17 -4.90 -12.73
N VAL A 407 -7.38 -5.98 -12.83
CA VAL A 407 -7.48 -7.09 -11.86
C VAL A 407 -6.90 -6.69 -10.51
N LYS A 408 -5.69 -6.15 -10.47
CA LYS A 408 -5.06 -5.66 -9.23
C LYS A 408 -5.93 -4.60 -8.56
N LEU A 409 -6.34 -3.55 -9.30
CA LEU A 409 -7.20 -2.50 -8.74
C LEU A 409 -8.50 -3.04 -8.14
N ASN A 410 -9.17 -4.00 -8.80
CA ASN A 410 -10.39 -4.60 -8.26
C ASN A 410 -10.12 -5.42 -6.98
N ILE A 411 -8.98 -6.14 -6.91
CA ILE A 411 -8.58 -6.86 -5.70
C ILE A 411 -8.32 -5.88 -4.56
N LEU A 412 -7.66 -4.76 -4.84
CA LEU A 412 -7.37 -3.73 -3.84
C LEU A 412 -8.66 -3.06 -3.33
N GLU A 413 -9.58 -2.70 -4.23
CA GLU A 413 -10.90 -2.16 -3.88
C GLU A 413 -11.68 -3.15 -2.98
N PHE A 414 -11.71 -4.43 -3.37
CA PHE A 414 -12.33 -5.48 -2.58
C PHE A 414 -11.66 -5.68 -1.21
N ALA A 415 -10.33 -5.60 -1.13
CA ALA A 415 -9.58 -5.71 0.11
C ALA A 415 -9.91 -4.57 1.10
N GLU A 416 -10.11 -3.34 0.61
CA GLU A 416 -10.55 -2.20 1.43
C GLU A 416 -12.00 -2.33 1.89
N ASP A 417 -12.90 -2.79 1.01
CA ASP A 417 -14.29 -3.05 1.40
C ASP A 417 -14.39 -4.20 2.41
N LEU A 418 -13.55 -5.24 2.29
CA LEU A 418 -13.44 -6.31 3.29
C LEU A 418 -12.95 -5.79 4.64
N LYS A 419 -11.92 -4.93 4.66
CA LYS A 419 -11.43 -4.29 5.90
C LYS A 419 -12.55 -3.56 6.62
N LYS A 420 -13.29 -2.70 5.90
CA LYS A 420 -14.43 -1.93 6.44
C LYS A 420 -15.55 -2.83 6.93
N TYR A 421 -15.83 -3.91 6.21
CA TYR A 421 -16.84 -4.87 6.61
C TYR A 421 -16.45 -5.59 7.92
N ILE A 422 -15.21 -6.10 8.01
CA ILE A 422 -14.71 -6.81 9.19
C ILE A 422 -14.68 -5.88 10.40
N SER A 423 -14.14 -4.66 10.26
CA SER A 423 -14.09 -3.69 11.36
C SER A 423 -15.49 -3.27 11.81
N GLY A 424 -16.40 -3.04 10.86
CA GLY A 424 -17.80 -2.69 11.13
C GLY A 424 -18.55 -3.79 11.85
N GLU A 425 -18.40 -5.04 11.43
CA GLU A 425 -19.09 -6.18 12.04
C GLU A 425 -18.53 -6.50 13.43
N LEU A 426 -17.21 -6.57 13.59
CA LEU A 426 -16.58 -6.75 14.90
C LEU A 426 -16.89 -5.60 15.86
N GLY A 427 -16.95 -4.36 15.36
CA GLY A 427 -17.35 -3.21 16.17
C GLY A 427 -18.80 -3.30 16.66
N LYS A 428 -19.74 -3.78 15.83
CA LYS A 428 -21.14 -4.01 16.24
C LYS A 428 -21.25 -5.12 17.28
N GLN A 429 -20.63 -6.28 17.01
CA GLN A 429 -20.69 -7.43 17.91
C GLN A 429 -19.95 -7.15 19.23
N GLY A 430 -18.79 -6.50 19.16
CA GLY A 430 -18.04 -6.04 20.33
C GLY A 430 -18.87 -5.11 21.22
N ARG A 431 -19.61 -4.14 20.64
CA ARG A 431 -20.55 -3.31 21.41
C ARG A 431 -21.67 -4.13 22.07
N ALA A 432 -22.22 -5.12 21.36
CA ALA A 432 -23.26 -5.98 21.92
C ALA A 432 -22.74 -6.81 23.11
N TYR A 433 -21.56 -7.41 22.99
CA TYR A 433 -20.92 -8.17 24.07
C TYR A 433 -20.53 -7.28 25.26
N TRP A 434 -20.02 -6.07 25.00
CA TRP A 434 -19.77 -5.12 26.08
C TRP A 434 -21.05 -4.69 26.79
N ASN A 435 -22.15 -4.47 26.06
CA ASN A 435 -23.41 -4.12 26.68
C ASN A 435 -23.87 -5.23 27.65
N LEU A 436 -23.69 -6.50 27.30
CA LEU A 436 -23.97 -7.63 28.20
C LEU A 436 -23.09 -7.59 29.46
N LEU A 437 -21.77 -7.43 29.30
CA LEU A 437 -20.83 -7.31 30.43
C LEU A 437 -21.14 -6.09 31.31
N SER A 438 -21.42 -4.94 30.69
CA SER A 438 -21.71 -3.68 31.37
C SER A 438 -23.00 -3.75 32.20
N GLY A 439 -23.99 -4.54 31.76
CA GLY A 439 -25.21 -4.79 32.53
C GLY A 439 -24.91 -5.50 33.85
N THR A 440 -24.04 -6.51 33.83
CA THR A 440 -23.59 -7.20 35.04
C THR A 440 -22.76 -6.28 35.93
N LEU A 441 -21.84 -5.49 35.36
CA LEU A 441 -21.04 -4.51 36.10
C LEU A 441 -21.91 -3.45 36.79
N LYS A 442 -22.97 -2.96 36.13
CA LYS A 442 -23.94 -2.03 36.71
C LYS A 442 -24.76 -2.63 37.84
N SER A 443 -25.18 -3.89 37.73
CA SER A 443 -25.87 -4.60 38.82
C SER A 443 -24.97 -4.69 40.05
N TYR A 444 -23.71 -5.07 39.85
CA TYR A 444 -22.72 -5.10 40.93
C TYR A 444 -22.44 -3.73 41.52
N GLN A 445 -22.44 -2.67 40.71
CA GLN A 445 -22.31 -1.31 41.20
C GLN A 445 -23.42 -0.98 42.21
N GLN A 446 -24.67 -1.36 41.91
CA GLN A 446 -25.81 -1.15 42.80
C GLN A 446 -25.67 -1.96 44.11
N ASP A 447 -25.16 -3.19 44.01
CA ASP A 447 -24.90 -4.04 45.18
C ASP A 447 -23.80 -3.43 46.08
N PHE A 448 -22.72 -2.91 45.48
CA PHE A 448 -21.66 -2.21 46.22
C PHE A 448 -22.15 -0.89 46.85
N GLU A 449 -22.95 -0.11 46.14
CA GLU A 449 -23.57 1.10 46.68
C GLU A 449 -24.47 0.78 47.88
N SER A 450 -25.18 -0.36 47.85
CA SER A 450 -26.02 -0.82 48.97
C SER A 450 -25.21 -1.18 50.24
N ILE A 451 -23.95 -1.61 50.06
CA ILE A 451 -22.98 -1.91 51.13
C ILE A 451 -22.21 -0.63 51.55
N GLY A 452 -22.51 0.51 50.90
CA GLY A 452 -21.91 1.81 51.16
C GLY A 452 -20.49 1.92 50.61
N ILE A 453 -20.25 1.38 49.41
CA ILE A 453 -19.03 1.55 48.63
C ILE A 453 -19.41 2.27 47.35
N ARG A 454 -18.87 3.47 47.11
CA ARG A 454 -19.09 4.20 45.87
C ARG A 454 -18.08 3.70 44.84
N LYS A 455 -18.56 2.93 43.87
CA LYS A 455 -17.80 2.54 42.70
C LYS A 455 -18.50 3.10 41.47
N SER A 456 -17.78 3.72 40.55
CA SER A 456 -18.34 4.09 39.25
C SER A 456 -17.70 3.22 38.19
N PHE A 457 -18.48 2.56 37.35
CA PHE A 457 -17.93 1.92 36.15
C PHE A 457 -18.28 2.80 34.97
N ASP A 458 -17.28 3.46 34.35
CA ASP A 458 -17.53 4.23 33.13
C ASP A 458 -17.73 3.28 31.94
N THR A 459 -18.97 2.83 31.79
CA THR A 459 -19.39 1.83 30.79
C THR A 459 -19.57 2.41 29.38
N GLU A 460 -19.49 3.74 29.21
CA GLU A 460 -19.86 4.46 27.98
C GLU A 460 -18.71 4.70 26.98
N LEU A 461 -17.49 4.24 27.28
CA LEU A 461 -16.35 4.43 26.39
C LEU A 461 -16.59 3.78 25.00
N PRO A 462 -16.46 4.54 23.90
CA PRO A 462 -16.68 4.01 22.55
C PRO A 462 -15.69 2.87 22.24
N PHE A 463 -16.20 1.84 21.56
CA PHE A 463 -15.39 0.84 20.87
C PHE A 463 -15.13 1.36 19.46
N THR A 464 -14.13 2.20 19.30
CA THR A 464 -13.56 2.49 17.99
C THR A 464 -12.50 1.44 17.70
N LEU A 465 -12.89 0.41 16.96
CA LEU A 465 -11.96 -0.42 16.21
C LEU A 465 -11.67 0.33 14.91
N GLU A 466 -10.99 1.47 14.97
CA GLU A 466 -10.44 2.02 13.74
C GLU A 466 -9.41 1.04 13.18
N ALA A 467 -9.48 0.91 11.86
CA ALA A 467 -8.65 0.00 11.11
C ALA A 467 -7.20 0.47 11.23
N PHE A 468 -6.42 -0.11 12.14
CA PHE A 468 -4.97 -0.03 12.04
C PHE A 468 -4.59 -0.58 10.66
N SER A 469 -4.31 0.33 9.74
CA SER A 469 -4.13 0.09 8.31
C SER A 469 -2.78 -0.55 7.98
N SER A 470 -1.91 -0.78 8.97
CA SER A 470 -0.48 -0.95 8.74
C SER A 470 0.11 -2.34 9.06
N GLU A 471 -0.63 -3.29 9.64
CA GLU A 471 0.00 -4.55 10.11
C GLU A 471 -0.02 -5.71 9.12
N ILE A 472 -0.92 -5.69 8.13
CA ILE A 472 -1.01 -6.78 7.13
C ILE A 472 -0.93 -6.20 5.73
N GLU A 473 0.15 -6.51 5.05
CA GLU A 473 0.29 -6.24 3.63
C GLU A 473 -0.53 -7.23 2.81
N ILE A 474 -1.20 -6.70 1.77
CA ILE A 474 -1.86 -7.53 0.76
C ILE A 474 -0.76 -8.35 0.06
N PRO A 475 -0.98 -9.64 -0.23
CA PRO A 475 0.01 -10.45 -0.93
C PRO A 475 0.44 -9.76 -2.22
N PRO A 476 1.76 -9.63 -2.46
CA PRO A 476 2.27 -8.83 -3.57
C PRO A 476 1.70 -9.37 -4.87
N PHE A 477 1.09 -8.47 -5.65
CA PHE A 477 0.52 -8.85 -6.95
C PHE A 477 1.62 -9.29 -7.93
N ASP A 478 2.86 -8.89 -7.68
CA ASP A 478 4.01 -9.33 -8.44
C ASP A 478 4.23 -10.85 -8.33
N ASP A 479 3.77 -11.53 -7.27
CA ASP A 479 3.79 -13.00 -7.21
C ASP A 479 2.89 -13.62 -8.29
N LEU A 480 1.74 -13.01 -8.59
CA LEU A 480 0.87 -13.43 -9.69
C LEU A 480 1.56 -13.29 -11.05
N LEU A 481 2.45 -12.30 -11.20
CA LEU A 481 3.16 -11.98 -12.44
C LEU A 481 4.52 -12.69 -12.57
N SER A 482 5.16 -13.03 -11.44
CA SER A 482 6.52 -13.56 -11.35
C SER A 482 6.57 -15.08 -11.18
N GLN A 483 5.55 -15.71 -10.58
CA GLN A 483 5.49 -17.17 -10.47
C GLN A 483 5.12 -17.81 -11.81
N GLU A 484 6.15 -18.21 -12.56
CA GLU A 484 6.20 -19.26 -13.61
C GLU A 484 5.16 -19.31 -14.76
N GLY A 485 4.08 -18.53 -14.72
CA GLY A 485 2.94 -18.62 -15.66
C GLY A 485 3.02 -17.66 -16.84
N ILE A 486 3.71 -16.53 -16.70
CA ILE A 486 3.89 -15.57 -17.81
C ILE A 486 5.39 -15.17 -17.96
N GLY A 487 6.28 -15.75 -17.14
CA GLY A 487 7.69 -15.37 -17.00
C GLY A 487 8.71 -16.20 -17.81
N LYS A 488 9.17 -15.64 -18.93
CA LYS A 488 10.54 -15.67 -19.49
C LYS A 488 11.20 -16.97 -19.99
N SER A 489 10.74 -18.18 -19.70
CA SER A 489 11.43 -19.38 -20.24
C SER A 489 10.53 -20.58 -20.53
N THR A 490 9.37 -20.66 -19.89
CA THR A 490 8.46 -21.81 -19.98
C THR A 490 7.77 -21.90 -21.32
N PHE A 491 7.48 -20.78 -22.01
CA PHE A 491 6.78 -20.86 -23.29
C PHE A 491 7.64 -21.54 -24.36
N MET A 492 8.92 -21.21 -24.56
CA MET A 492 9.76 -21.96 -25.53
C MET A 492 10.02 -23.42 -25.14
N VAL A 493 10.03 -23.72 -23.84
CA VAL A 493 10.21 -25.09 -23.33
C VAL A 493 8.92 -25.92 -23.49
N LYS A 494 7.76 -25.37 -23.12
CA LYS A 494 6.41 -25.97 -23.26
C LYS A 494 5.92 -26.02 -24.71
N PHE A 495 6.21 -24.97 -25.51
CA PHE A 495 5.99 -24.94 -26.96
C PHE A 495 6.93 -25.89 -27.71
N GLY A 496 7.89 -26.51 -26.99
CA GLY A 496 8.72 -27.61 -27.44
C GLY A 496 9.45 -27.33 -28.75
N ILE A 497 10.78 -27.27 -28.71
CA ILE A 497 11.63 -27.29 -29.92
C ILE A 497 11.14 -28.36 -30.92
N ARG A 498 10.60 -29.47 -30.41
CA ARG A 498 9.95 -30.54 -31.17
C ARG A 498 8.61 -30.13 -31.82
N GLN A 499 7.66 -29.50 -31.12
CA GLN A 499 6.39 -29.08 -31.72
C GLN A 499 6.59 -27.92 -32.71
N MET A 500 7.44 -26.94 -32.40
CA MET A 500 7.81 -25.88 -33.34
C MET A 500 8.52 -26.45 -34.58
N SER A 501 9.39 -27.47 -34.42
CA SER A 501 9.98 -28.18 -35.57
C SER A 501 8.96 -29.00 -36.37
N HIS A 502 7.93 -29.57 -35.73
CA HIS A 502 6.85 -30.28 -36.42
C HIS A 502 5.92 -29.31 -37.16
N PHE A 503 5.64 -28.14 -36.59
CA PHE A 503 4.84 -27.07 -37.19
C PHE A 503 5.57 -26.38 -38.35
N LEU A 504 6.88 -26.15 -38.22
CA LEU A 504 7.73 -25.60 -39.28
C LEU A 504 8.01 -26.65 -40.38
N SER A 505 8.15 -27.93 -40.03
CA SER A 505 8.33 -29.01 -41.02
C SER A 505 7.03 -29.36 -41.76
N SER A 506 5.86 -29.24 -41.12
CA SER A 506 4.56 -29.36 -41.78
C SER A 506 4.29 -28.18 -42.71
N PHE A 507 4.68 -26.96 -42.33
CA PHE A 507 4.69 -25.79 -43.21
C PHE A 507 5.59 -26.00 -44.42
N ARG A 508 6.84 -26.46 -44.21
CA ARG A 508 7.78 -26.74 -45.32
C ARG A 508 7.22 -27.75 -46.31
N LYS A 509 6.64 -28.86 -45.83
CA LYS A 509 6.06 -29.92 -46.67
C LYS A 509 4.84 -29.44 -47.48
N LYS A 510 4.03 -28.53 -46.95
CA LYS A 510 2.81 -28.05 -47.62
C LYS A 510 3.05 -26.80 -48.50
N VAL A 511 3.91 -25.87 -48.09
CA VAL A 511 4.21 -24.62 -48.83
C VAL A 511 5.07 -24.83 -50.07
N LEU A 512 5.87 -25.91 -50.11
CA LEU A 512 6.56 -26.36 -51.33
C LEU A 512 5.60 -26.87 -52.42
N GLY A 513 4.32 -27.13 -52.09
CA GLY A 513 3.30 -27.62 -53.04
C GLY A 513 2.28 -26.59 -53.54
N TYR A 514 2.25 -25.35 -53.01
CA TYR A 514 1.22 -24.35 -53.34
C TYR A 514 1.74 -23.14 -54.13
N LYS A 515 0.95 -22.65 -55.10
CA LYS A 515 1.20 -21.40 -55.85
C LYS A 515 1.18 -20.18 -54.90
N LYS A 516 1.98 -19.15 -55.24
CA LYS A 516 2.24 -17.93 -54.43
C LYS A 516 0.98 -17.27 -53.81
N SER A 517 -0.18 -17.30 -54.46
CA SER A 517 -1.41 -16.66 -53.95
C SER A 517 -2.10 -17.42 -52.81
N LYS A 518 -1.92 -18.74 -52.68
CA LYS A 518 -2.49 -19.54 -51.57
C LYS A 518 -1.58 -19.62 -50.34
N LYS A 519 -0.40 -19.00 -50.41
CA LYS A 519 0.58 -19.00 -49.30
C LYS A 519 0.23 -17.98 -48.22
N GLU A 520 -0.41 -16.87 -48.59
CA GLU A 520 -0.83 -15.81 -47.66
C GLU A 520 -2.04 -16.27 -46.82
N ASP A 521 -3.08 -16.83 -47.43
CA ASP A 521 -4.26 -17.37 -46.70
C ASP A 521 -3.88 -18.48 -45.70
N TYR A 522 -2.96 -19.38 -46.08
CA TYR A 522 -2.50 -20.46 -45.21
C TYR A 522 -1.65 -19.96 -44.04
N PHE A 523 -0.92 -18.86 -44.23
CA PHE A 523 -0.15 -18.23 -43.17
C PHE A 523 -1.07 -17.54 -42.14
N ASP A 524 -2.12 -16.88 -42.62
CA ASP A 524 -3.15 -16.30 -41.74
C ASP A 524 -3.87 -17.36 -40.91
N GLU A 525 -4.18 -18.50 -41.51
CA GLU A 525 -4.79 -19.64 -40.82
C GLU A 525 -3.85 -20.21 -39.75
N MET A 526 -2.56 -20.34 -40.07
CA MET A 526 -1.58 -20.89 -39.14
C MET A 526 -1.20 -19.92 -38.00
N LEU A 527 -1.13 -18.61 -38.29
CA LEU A 527 -0.98 -17.59 -37.24
C LEU A 527 -2.17 -17.62 -36.29
N LYS A 528 -3.41 -17.75 -36.79
CA LYS A 528 -4.60 -17.88 -35.96
C LYS A 528 -4.55 -19.12 -35.07
N GLU A 529 -4.12 -20.27 -35.59
CA GLU A 529 -3.92 -21.49 -34.80
C GLU A 529 -2.89 -21.30 -33.68
N ALA A 530 -1.73 -20.72 -34.01
CA ALA A 530 -0.67 -20.48 -33.04
C ALA A 530 -1.09 -19.46 -31.97
N VAL A 531 -1.83 -18.42 -32.35
CA VAL A 531 -2.41 -17.45 -31.41
C VAL A 531 -3.46 -18.09 -30.51
N ASN A 532 -4.36 -18.91 -31.04
CA ASN A 532 -5.34 -19.62 -30.23
C ASN A 532 -4.67 -20.57 -29.23
N PHE A 533 -3.62 -21.27 -29.65
CA PHE A 533 -2.82 -22.08 -28.74
C PHE A 533 -2.16 -21.23 -27.64
N MET A 534 -1.57 -20.09 -27.99
CA MET A 534 -1.00 -19.15 -27.01
C MET A 534 -2.02 -18.65 -26.01
N LYS A 535 -3.20 -18.25 -26.47
CA LYS A 535 -4.31 -17.82 -25.61
C LYS A 535 -4.73 -18.95 -24.67
N ASN A 536 -4.87 -20.18 -25.16
CA ASN A 536 -5.29 -21.31 -24.34
C ASN A 536 -4.27 -21.68 -23.26
N GLU A 537 -2.97 -21.64 -23.58
CA GLU A 537 -1.92 -21.91 -22.59
C GLU A 537 -1.82 -20.78 -21.57
N ALA A 538 -1.86 -19.51 -22.03
CA ALA A 538 -1.89 -18.35 -21.14
C ALA A 538 -3.10 -18.38 -20.20
N LYS A 539 -4.28 -18.84 -20.67
CA LYS A 539 -5.46 -19.03 -19.81
C LYS A 539 -5.23 -20.06 -18.72
N LYS A 540 -4.62 -21.20 -19.04
CA LYS A 540 -4.34 -22.26 -18.05
C LYS A 540 -3.37 -21.77 -16.98
N ASP A 541 -2.29 -21.12 -17.43
CA ASP A 541 -1.26 -20.62 -16.53
C ASP A 541 -1.84 -19.50 -15.64
N LEU A 542 -2.60 -18.58 -16.22
CA LEU A 542 -3.28 -17.52 -15.46
C LEU A 542 -4.32 -18.06 -14.47
N LEU A 543 -5.09 -19.09 -14.84
CA LEU A 543 -6.03 -19.73 -13.93
C LEU A 543 -5.32 -20.36 -12.73
N PHE A 544 -4.19 -21.04 -12.97
CA PHE A 544 -3.38 -21.61 -11.91
C PHE A 544 -2.83 -20.52 -10.98
N SER A 545 -2.21 -19.47 -11.53
CA SER A 545 -1.68 -18.36 -10.74
C SER A 545 -2.78 -17.63 -9.96
N LEU A 546 -3.95 -17.41 -10.55
CA LEU A 546 -5.09 -16.79 -9.86
C LEU A 546 -5.66 -17.68 -8.76
N GLN A 547 -5.67 -19.00 -8.94
CA GLN A 547 -6.06 -19.94 -7.89
C GLN A 547 -5.10 -19.90 -6.72
N ASP A 548 -3.79 -19.89 -6.98
CA ASP A 548 -2.78 -19.77 -5.92
C ASP A 548 -2.89 -18.42 -5.19
N TYR A 549 -2.99 -17.32 -5.95
CA TYR A 549 -3.20 -15.99 -5.38
C TYR A 549 -4.49 -15.91 -4.57
N HIS A 550 -5.58 -16.51 -5.05
CA HIS A 550 -6.84 -16.60 -4.32
C HIS A 550 -6.67 -17.28 -2.96
N GLN A 551 -6.00 -18.44 -2.90
CA GLN A 551 -5.73 -19.13 -1.64
C GLN A 551 -4.85 -18.28 -0.72
N ASN A 552 -3.80 -17.67 -1.25
CA ASN A 552 -2.92 -16.79 -0.49
C ASN A 552 -3.68 -15.57 0.06
N PHE A 553 -4.53 -14.92 -0.73
CA PHE A 553 -5.37 -13.80 -0.30
C PHE A 553 -6.34 -14.22 0.81
N LYS A 554 -6.99 -15.38 0.68
CA LYS A 554 -7.95 -15.88 1.66
C LYS A 554 -7.28 -16.17 3.01
N PHE A 555 -6.20 -16.95 3.00
CA PHE A 555 -5.58 -17.44 4.23
C PHE A 555 -4.56 -16.47 4.84
N ARG A 556 -3.67 -15.89 4.02
CA ARG A 556 -2.58 -15.02 4.52
C ARG A 556 -3.05 -13.60 4.82
N TYR A 557 -4.09 -13.13 4.13
CA TYR A 557 -4.60 -11.78 4.29
C TYR A 557 -5.96 -11.76 5.00
N ALA A 558 -7.03 -12.28 4.39
CA ALA A 558 -8.39 -12.09 4.92
C ALA A 558 -8.61 -12.74 6.29
N TYR A 559 -8.19 -14.00 6.48
CA TYR A 559 -8.31 -14.68 7.79
C TYR A 559 -7.38 -14.09 8.83
N LYS A 560 -6.15 -13.73 8.45
CA LYS A 560 -5.20 -13.07 9.35
C LYS A 560 -5.73 -11.71 9.81
N LEU A 561 -6.45 -10.99 8.95
CA LEU A 561 -7.07 -9.72 9.31
C LEU A 561 -8.16 -9.89 10.36
N VAL A 562 -9.01 -10.92 10.20
CA VAL A 562 -9.99 -11.29 11.23
C VAL A 562 -9.28 -11.60 12.56
N ASP A 563 -8.18 -12.36 12.52
CA ASP A 563 -7.42 -12.73 13.72
C ASP A 563 -6.83 -11.53 14.46
N ILE A 564 -6.22 -10.58 13.74
CA ILE A 564 -5.65 -9.38 14.36
C ILE A 564 -6.74 -8.51 15.00
N TYR A 565 -7.85 -8.29 14.30
CA TYR A 565 -8.92 -7.43 14.83
C TYR A 565 -9.60 -8.06 16.05
N LEU A 566 -9.77 -9.39 16.05
CA LEU A 566 -10.31 -10.12 17.19
C LEU A 566 -9.35 -10.15 18.37
N ASP A 567 -8.06 -10.38 18.17
CA ASP A 567 -7.05 -10.30 19.23
C ASP A 567 -7.03 -8.91 19.88
N LYS A 568 -7.11 -7.84 19.06
CA LYS A 568 -7.23 -6.47 19.56
C LYS A 568 -8.50 -6.27 20.37
N LEU A 569 -9.64 -6.74 19.87
CA LEU A 569 -10.90 -6.65 20.58
C LEU A 569 -10.84 -7.41 21.91
N LYS A 570 -10.32 -8.64 21.92
CA LYS A 570 -10.12 -9.46 23.13
C LYS A 570 -9.24 -8.73 24.15
N LYS A 571 -8.09 -8.22 23.74
CA LYS A 571 -7.20 -7.40 24.59
C LYS A 571 -7.90 -6.16 25.14
N MET A 572 -8.80 -5.53 24.39
CA MET A 572 -9.58 -4.40 24.92
C MET A 572 -10.52 -4.83 26.05
N PHE A 573 -11.17 -5.99 25.95
CA PHE A 573 -12.00 -6.54 27.02
C PHE A 573 -11.16 -6.94 28.24
N GLU A 574 -10.08 -7.70 28.01
CA GLU A 574 -9.16 -8.16 29.06
C GLU A 574 -8.58 -6.98 29.83
N ASN A 575 -7.98 -6.00 29.15
CA ASN A 575 -7.37 -4.84 29.81
C ASN A 575 -8.40 -4.06 30.65
N ARG A 576 -9.64 -3.90 30.15
CA ARG A 576 -10.68 -3.17 30.90
C ARG A 576 -11.10 -3.91 32.16
N ILE A 577 -11.22 -5.23 32.10
CA ILE A 577 -11.62 -6.07 33.24
C ILE A 577 -10.45 -6.24 34.22
N GLU A 578 -9.25 -6.48 33.72
CA GLU A 578 -8.04 -6.66 34.53
C GLU A 578 -7.75 -5.41 35.37
N ILE A 579 -7.85 -4.21 34.78
CA ILE A 579 -7.68 -2.96 35.53
C ILE A 579 -8.76 -2.86 36.63
N ALA A 580 -10.02 -3.17 36.32
CA ALA A 580 -11.11 -3.12 37.30
C ALA A 580 -10.98 -4.13 38.46
N ILE A 581 -10.31 -5.28 38.24
CA ILE A 581 -10.05 -6.34 39.23
C ILE A 581 -8.79 -6.05 40.06
N LEU A 582 -7.68 -5.63 39.43
CA LEU A 582 -6.44 -5.26 40.12
C LEU A 582 -6.67 -4.15 41.14
N GLU A 583 -7.60 -3.25 40.86
CA GLU A 583 -7.93 -2.13 41.73
C GLU A 583 -8.69 -2.51 42.98
N THR A 584 -9.68 -3.41 42.86
CA THR A 584 -10.42 -3.88 44.03
C THR A 584 -9.51 -4.67 44.96
N ARG A 585 -8.62 -5.48 44.39
CA ARG A 585 -7.66 -6.28 45.14
C ARG A 585 -6.59 -5.42 45.82
N SER A 586 -5.95 -4.51 45.10
CA SER A 586 -4.92 -3.64 45.67
C SER A 586 -5.46 -2.68 46.72
N ALA A 587 -6.71 -2.24 46.60
CA ALA A 587 -7.35 -1.42 47.61
C ALA A 587 -7.69 -2.21 48.88
N LEU A 588 -8.07 -3.49 48.77
CA LEU A 588 -8.26 -4.37 49.93
C LEU A 588 -6.94 -4.70 50.63
N GLU A 589 -5.90 -5.05 49.87
CA GLU A 589 -4.56 -5.36 50.41
C GLU A 589 -3.97 -4.15 51.14
N ALA A 590 -4.12 -2.94 50.60
CA ALA A 590 -3.65 -1.71 51.25
C ALA A 590 -4.43 -1.35 52.53
N VAL A 591 -5.64 -1.88 52.72
CA VAL A 591 -6.45 -1.66 53.93
C VAL A 591 -6.12 -2.71 54.99
N SER A 592 -5.87 -3.97 54.60
CA SER A 592 -5.49 -5.04 55.54
C SER A 592 -4.07 -4.88 56.11
N GLU A 593 -3.17 -4.17 55.43
CA GLU A 593 -1.83 -3.84 55.91
C GLU A 593 -1.78 -2.72 56.97
N ARG A 594 -2.93 -2.17 57.38
CA ARG A 594 -2.97 -1.04 58.33
C ARG A 594 -2.51 -1.43 59.73
N LYS A 595 -1.40 -0.80 60.15
CA LYS A 595 -1.06 -0.50 61.54
C LYS A 595 -0.84 1.02 61.68
N GLU A 596 -1.77 1.70 62.34
CA GLU A 596 -1.57 2.94 63.14
C GLU A 596 -1.57 4.39 62.58
N THR A 597 -1.82 4.72 61.31
CA THR A 597 -1.95 6.17 60.92
C THR A 597 -3.05 6.49 59.90
N SER A 598 -4.31 6.49 60.33
CA SER A 598 -5.48 6.72 59.45
C SER A 598 -5.65 8.17 58.95
N SER A 599 -5.29 9.16 59.77
CA SER A 599 -5.57 10.60 59.52
C SER A 599 -4.67 11.23 58.44
N GLU A 600 -3.34 11.08 58.55
CA GLU A 600 -2.39 11.66 57.58
C GLU A 600 -2.47 10.99 56.19
N ILE A 601 -2.82 9.70 56.16
CA ILE A 601 -3.04 8.95 54.92
C ILE A 601 -4.30 9.45 54.21
N ALA A 602 -5.39 9.70 54.95
CA ALA A 602 -6.63 10.22 54.39
C ALA A 602 -6.45 11.61 53.75
N GLU A 603 -5.67 12.50 54.38
CA GLU A 603 -5.40 13.84 53.85
C GLU A 603 -4.57 13.79 52.54
N LYS A 604 -3.54 12.93 52.47
CA LYS A 604 -2.75 12.71 51.24
C LYS A 604 -3.58 12.07 50.12
N LEU A 605 -4.45 11.11 50.45
CA LEU A 605 -5.35 10.48 49.48
C LEU A 605 -6.36 11.48 48.92
N SER A 606 -6.87 12.39 49.76
CA SER A 606 -7.78 13.46 49.34
C SER A 606 -7.11 14.45 48.37
N GLN A 607 -5.85 14.84 48.62
CA GLN A 607 -5.09 15.69 47.70
C GLN A 607 -4.81 15.00 46.35
N LEU A 608 -4.45 13.71 46.38
CA LEU A 608 -4.26 12.90 45.17
C LEU A 608 -5.55 12.75 44.36
N LYS A 609 -6.67 12.51 45.04
CA LYS A 609 -8.01 12.44 44.44
C LYS A 609 -8.34 13.72 43.69
N GLY A 610 -8.17 14.91 44.29
CA GLY A 610 -8.47 16.18 43.61
C GLY A 610 -7.63 16.42 42.36
N ARG A 611 -6.37 15.96 42.33
CA ARG A 611 -5.51 16.04 41.13
C ARG A 611 -5.96 15.05 40.05
N LEU A 612 -6.30 13.83 40.43
CA LEU A 612 -6.80 12.80 39.51
C LEU A 612 -8.16 13.16 38.91
N GLU A 613 -9.07 13.75 39.69
CA GLU A 613 -10.36 14.25 39.19
C GLU A 613 -10.18 15.35 38.12
N SER A 614 -9.19 16.23 38.29
CA SER A 614 -8.87 17.23 37.27
C SER A 614 -8.35 16.59 35.99
N ILE A 615 -7.41 15.64 36.11
CA ILE A 615 -6.81 14.94 34.95
C ILE A 615 -7.85 14.09 34.22
N GLU A 616 -8.67 13.36 34.95
CA GLU A 616 -9.74 12.52 34.41
C GLU A 616 -10.75 13.38 33.64
N LYS A 617 -11.17 14.52 34.20
CA LYS A 617 -12.09 15.44 33.55
C LYS A 617 -11.54 16.01 32.25
N ASP A 618 -10.27 16.42 32.24
CA ASP A 618 -9.60 16.96 31.06
C ASP A 618 -9.48 15.87 29.97
N LEU A 619 -9.09 14.65 30.34
CA LEU A 619 -9.02 13.50 29.44
C LEU A 619 -10.40 13.07 28.93
N ARG A 620 -11.44 13.12 29.77
CA ARG A 620 -12.83 12.79 29.40
C ARG A 620 -13.34 13.69 28.28
N ILE A 621 -13.05 15.00 28.37
CA ILE A 621 -13.41 15.97 27.34
C ILE A 621 -12.70 15.60 26.04
N ILE A 622 -11.40 15.32 26.08
CA ILE A 622 -10.61 14.98 24.89
C ILE A 622 -11.14 13.70 24.21
N VAL A 623 -11.42 12.64 24.98
CA VAL A 623 -11.87 11.34 24.43
C VAL A 623 -13.33 11.37 23.95
N ARG A 624 -14.20 12.19 24.56
CA ARG A 624 -15.64 12.28 24.19
C ARG A 624 -15.94 13.34 23.13
N THR A 625 -14.98 14.18 22.76
CA THR A 625 -15.18 15.14 21.67
C THR A 625 -15.09 14.36 20.35
N PRO A 626 -16.15 14.32 19.52
CA PRO A 626 -16.09 13.62 18.25
C PRO A 626 -14.99 14.23 17.38
N ILE A 627 -14.10 13.38 16.86
CA ILE A 627 -13.05 13.79 15.94
C ILE A 627 -13.74 14.31 14.66
N PRO A 628 -13.48 15.55 14.23
CA PRO A 628 -14.03 16.04 12.98
C PRO A 628 -13.49 15.21 11.81
N GLY A 629 -14.34 14.44 11.14
CA GLY A 629 -13.99 13.68 9.93
C GLY A 629 -14.16 12.16 10.00
N SER A 630 -14.62 11.58 11.12
CA SER A 630 -14.90 10.15 11.25
C SER A 630 -16.32 9.78 10.77
N SER A 631 -16.67 10.12 9.52
CA SER A 631 -17.91 9.70 8.85
C SER A 631 -17.64 9.08 7.49
#